data_AF-A0A933HME7-F1
#
_entry.id   AF-A0A933HME7-F1
#
_cell.length_a   1.000
_cell.length_b   1.000
_cell.length_c   1.000
_cell.angle_alpha   90.00
_cell.angle_beta   90.00
_cell.angle_gamma   90.00
#
_symmetry.space_group_name_H-M   'P 1'
#
loop_
_entity.id
_entity.type
_entity.pdbx_description
1 polymer ?
#
loop_
_entity_poly.entity_id
_entity_poly.type
_entity_poly.pdbx_seq_one_letter_code
_entity_poly.pdbx_strand_id
1 'polypeptide(L)'
;MPAKALYLKYRPQSFDDVQGQDHITDTLRSALVLNRVAHAYLFTGTRGTGKTSTARILAKAVNCLDPDPAKRPCNKCAICRAINEERLLDLVEIDAASNTGVDNIRDLRDKIDFRPSEAKYKVYVIDECFRYEDLVSLSDGTKMPIGRIVEEQLQVHALSFNETTRSLESKPIVRHIRKRPTLPTVRITFDNNRALVCTLNHKFYTPQGMLRAGELDVGQFVYANYERITQHQLDVVAGAALGDGSLSLTGSKMRGRLSITQGIAQKEYLDYKQQLMGDLVETTPYFQIIPQSFSKKGIFHLSTLSRPQIAELQRELYDANGRKRVTREYLDRLTPLGLALWYLDDGSLITTKNPYTRKDGTQTNYPVSRSTLPLYSFPYEEAQLVLEWLGDKWSIEGGISRTEKGPVIWLTVEGTHRLHQAISEYVPPSMEYKLLPEYRGRFCPPSDDGSLGGLGASVVKRVERVASPEYVYNIEVADNHNYFIRDILVANCHMLSTSAFNALLKTLEEPPPHVIFILATTEVNRVPATITSRCQRFDFKRATLHELMQQLGDIAKKEGMELEPAALELVARQANGSFRDGTSLLDQLSAYSGDTITLRHVQILLGAASREIIHEIAAAIAAREIGRGIAAVDAAVDAGADPRQIARDVVEYLRGVLMFVVKSDATLNVGDEVRGEMRALAAQMNAEQCSRALRLFSQAALDLRNSASPTLPLEMALVEATMDPTPVAVAAAPASGARTGAPAASANPLATAPKPKAEPTYQRVTAPKKSAKAPTPPAENDPPEIFGVLSIPALKKNWESLIKAFQKVNKAMAPFLKDAEPVALKDDTVTIGFFYELHQTRFDNDKNAKVQFARLLQDTFGAPCHIKCIVSPKREKMRAAQNDPLIRTGMNLGGKVTNIIENEEPDE
;
A
#
# COMPACT_ATOMS: atom_id res chain seq x y z
N MET A 1 1.88 5.67 31.22
CA MET A 1 0.79 5.42 30.25
C MET A 1 1.08 6.23 28.99
N PRO A 2 0.59 5.84 27.80
CA PRO A 2 0.67 6.72 26.63
C PRO A 2 -0.14 8.01 26.88
N ALA A 3 0.33 9.14 26.36
CA ALA A 3 -0.40 10.40 26.44
C ALA A 3 -1.71 10.36 25.62
N LYS A 4 -2.77 10.99 26.14
CA LYS A 4 -4.05 11.13 25.43
C LYS A 4 -4.02 12.44 24.63
N ALA A 5 -4.12 12.33 23.30
CA ALA A 5 -4.08 13.45 22.34
C ALA A 5 -4.90 14.66 22.81
N LEU A 6 -4.36 15.87 22.62
CA LEU A 6 -4.86 17.11 23.22
C LEU A 6 -6.31 17.40 22.85
N TYR A 7 -6.71 17.12 21.60
CA TYR A 7 -8.11 17.31 21.16
C TYR A 7 -9.11 16.33 21.80
N LEU A 8 -8.64 15.26 22.45
CA LEU A 8 -9.43 14.34 23.28
C LEU A 8 -9.31 14.64 24.77
N LYS A 9 -8.21 15.29 25.21
CA LYS A 9 -8.00 15.77 26.58
C LYS A 9 -8.85 17.02 26.86
N TYR A 10 -8.87 17.96 25.92
CA TYR A 10 -9.59 19.24 25.96
C TYR A 10 -10.88 19.25 25.13
N ARG A 11 -11.52 18.08 24.94
CA ARG A 11 -12.84 18.02 24.31
C ARG A 11 -13.88 18.67 25.24
N PRO A 12 -14.68 19.66 24.79
CA PRO A 12 -15.71 20.33 25.58
C PRO A 12 -16.64 19.37 26.35
N GLN A 13 -16.92 19.68 27.62
CA GLN A 13 -17.71 18.87 28.56
C GLN A 13 -18.98 19.54 29.07
N SER A 14 -19.02 20.87 29.10
CA SER A 14 -20.18 21.72 29.42
C SER A 14 -20.65 22.47 28.18
N PHE A 15 -21.79 23.16 28.25
CA PHE A 15 -22.20 24.10 27.20
C PHE A 15 -21.28 25.34 27.14
N ASP A 16 -20.73 25.74 28.27
CA ASP A 16 -19.81 26.88 28.42
C ASP A 16 -18.40 26.61 27.87
N ASP A 17 -18.04 25.33 27.69
CA ASP A 17 -16.77 24.92 27.09
C ASP A 17 -16.76 25.03 25.55
N VAL A 18 -17.91 25.29 24.91
CA VAL A 18 -18.08 25.29 23.44
C VAL A 18 -17.98 26.72 22.88
N GLN A 19 -16.74 27.20 22.74
CA GLN A 19 -16.44 28.55 22.26
C GLN A 19 -16.92 28.82 20.82
N GLY A 20 -17.36 30.06 20.57
CA GLY A 20 -17.76 30.57 19.24
C GLY A 20 -19.07 30.01 18.70
N GLN A 21 -19.88 29.38 19.56
CA GLN A 21 -21.17 28.79 19.19
C GLN A 21 -22.27 29.15 20.19
N ASP A 22 -22.13 30.28 20.88
CA ASP A 22 -22.96 30.72 22.01
C ASP A 22 -24.45 30.76 21.64
N HIS A 23 -24.76 31.19 20.39
CA HIS A 23 -26.12 31.18 19.84
C HIS A 23 -26.76 29.79 19.78
N ILE A 24 -25.96 28.72 19.71
CA ILE A 24 -26.39 27.31 19.74
C ILE A 24 -26.49 26.84 21.19
N THR A 25 -25.44 27.04 21.98
CA THR A 25 -25.35 26.48 23.33
C THR A 25 -26.37 27.12 24.27
N ASP A 26 -26.61 28.42 24.20
CA ASP A 26 -27.65 29.08 25.02
C ASP A 26 -29.06 28.76 24.54
N THR A 27 -29.28 28.50 23.25
CA THR A 27 -30.57 28.02 22.75
C THR A 27 -30.86 26.60 23.27
N LEU A 28 -29.86 25.70 23.25
CA LEU A 28 -29.98 24.34 23.80
C LEU A 28 -30.14 24.35 25.33
N ARG A 29 -29.41 25.22 26.04
CA ARG A 29 -29.54 25.45 27.49
C ARG A 29 -30.95 25.94 27.84
N SER A 30 -31.47 26.91 27.09
CA SER A 30 -32.83 27.45 27.25
C SER A 30 -33.91 26.41 26.96
N ALA A 31 -33.75 25.61 25.90
CA ALA A 31 -34.64 24.50 25.59
C ALA A 31 -34.68 23.46 26.71
N LEU A 32 -33.55 23.18 27.36
CA LEU A 32 -33.46 22.28 28.50
C LEU A 32 -34.16 22.85 29.75
N VAL A 33 -33.89 24.12 30.09
CA VAL A 33 -34.49 24.79 31.26
C VAL A 33 -36.00 24.95 31.13
N LEU A 34 -36.49 25.30 29.93
CA LEU A 34 -37.93 25.42 29.64
C LEU A 34 -38.62 24.06 29.41
N ASN A 35 -37.89 22.94 29.50
CA ASN A 35 -38.37 21.57 29.19
C ASN A 35 -39.03 21.48 27.79
N ARG A 36 -38.41 22.13 26.80
CA ARG A 36 -38.78 22.17 25.36
C ARG A 36 -37.68 21.56 24.48
N VAL A 37 -37.12 20.45 24.92
CA VAL A 37 -36.13 19.66 24.13
C VAL A 37 -36.86 19.00 22.96
N ALA A 38 -36.30 19.10 21.76
CA ALA A 38 -36.85 18.48 20.55
C ALA A 38 -36.50 16.99 20.47
N HIS A 39 -37.33 16.21 19.75
CA HIS A 39 -37.08 14.79 19.49
C HIS A 39 -35.98 14.56 18.43
N ALA A 40 -35.72 15.55 17.57
CA ALA A 40 -34.74 15.44 16.51
C ALA A 40 -34.00 16.77 16.27
N TYR A 41 -32.68 16.68 16.16
CA TYR A 41 -31.75 17.80 15.95
C TYR A 41 -30.91 17.57 14.68
N LEU A 42 -30.62 18.65 13.95
CA LEU A 42 -29.75 18.64 12.76
C LEU A 42 -28.64 19.67 12.90
N PHE A 43 -27.44 19.21 13.28
CA PHE A 43 -26.26 20.04 13.50
C PHE A 43 -25.42 20.13 12.23
N THR A 44 -25.29 21.33 11.67
CA THR A 44 -24.71 21.62 10.35
C THR A 44 -23.49 22.55 10.45
N GLY A 45 -22.66 22.66 9.39
CA GLY A 45 -21.51 23.59 9.34
C GLY A 45 -20.15 22.88 9.21
N THR A 46 -19.05 23.62 9.11
CA THR A 46 -17.73 23.09 8.65
C THR A 46 -17.04 22.11 9.62
N ARG A 47 -15.93 21.49 9.17
CA ARG A 47 -15.07 20.63 10.01
C ARG A 47 -14.61 21.38 11.29
N GLY A 48 -14.52 20.64 12.40
CA GLY A 48 -13.94 21.10 13.67
C GLY A 48 -14.77 22.08 14.52
N THR A 49 -15.94 22.54 14.07
CA THR A 49 -16.76 23.58 14.73
C THR A 49 -17.51 23.13 15.99
N GLY A 50 -17.23 21.95 16.56
CA GLY A 50 -17.82 21.50 17.82
C GLY A 50 -19.03 20.56 17.76
N LYS A 51 -19.75 20.46 16.62
CA LYS A 51 -20.96 19.62 16.41
C LYS A 51 -21.06 18.34 17.27
N THR A 52 -20.15 17.38 17.07
CA THR A 52 -20.19 16.06 17.76
C THR A 52 -19.86 16.13 19.25
N SER A 53 -19.21 17.21 19.71
CA SER A 53 -19.06 17.48 21.15
C SER A 53 -20.36 18.05 21.71
N THR A 54 -20.96 19.04 21.04
CA THR A 54 -22.26 19.62 21.43
C THR A 54 -23.37 18.57 21.45
N ALA A 55 -23.37 17.60 20.53
CA ALA A 55 -24.29 16.47 20.52
C ALA A 55 -24.22 15.64 21.82
N ARG A 56 -23.01 15.34 22.28
CA ARG A 56 -22.77 14.58 23.52
C ARG A 56 -23.00 15.42 24.78
N ILE A 57 -22.72 16.73 24.73
CA ILE A 57 -23.06 17.67 25.81
C ILE A 57 -24.59 17.72 25.97
N LEU A 58 -25.35 17.83 24.88
CA LEU A 58 -26.81 17.80 24.89
C LEU A 58 -27.33 16.45 25.42
N ALA A 59 -26.83 15.32 24.89
CA ALA A 59 -27.18 13.98 25.37
C ALA A 59 -26.91 13.80 26.89
N LYS A 60 -25.84 14.41 27.38
CA LYS A 60 -25.47 14.43 28.80
C LYS A 60 -26.33 15.39 29.63
N ALA A 61 -26.80 16.48 29.07
CA ALA A 61 -27.61 17.48 29.76
C ALA A 61 -29.07 17.02 29.92
N VAL A 62 -29.69 16.45 28.88
CA VAL A 62 -31.07 15.90 28.93
C VAL A 62 -31.19 14.74 29.94
N ASN A 63 -30.11 13.99 30.12
CA ASN A 63 -30.02 12.83 31.01
C ASN A 63 -29.31 13.10 32.36
N CYS A 64 -28.93 14.34 32.64
CA CYS A 64 -28.27 14.71 33.89
C CYS A 64 -29.24 14.61 35.08
N LEU A 65 -28.80 13.94 36.16
CA LEU A 65 -29.60 13.71 37.37
C LEU A 65 -29.66 14.91 38.34
N ASP A 66 -29.03 16.04 37.99
CA ASP A 66 -29.07 17.26 38.82
C ASP A 66 -30.51 17.81 38.90
N PRO A 67 -31.07 18.08 40.10
CA PRO A 67 -32.44 18.56 40.23
C PRO A 67 -32.69 19.93 39.58
N ASP A 68 -31.65 20.74 39.37
CA ASP A 68 -31.75 22.05 38.71
C ASP A 68 -31.40 21.93 37.21
N PRO A 69 -32.37 22.16 36.28
CA PRO A 69 -32.10 22.14 34.84
C PRO A 69 -31.00 23.11 34.38
N ALA A 70 -30.82 24.25 35.05
CA ALA A 70 -29.81 25.24 34.69
C ALA A 70 -28.38 24.79 35.04
N LYS A 71 -28.22 23.79 35.92
CA LYS A 71 -26.93 23.19 36.30
C LYS A 71 -26.55 21.95 35.46
N ARG A 72 -27.34 21.63 34.42
CA ARG A 72 -27.13 20.46 33.56
C ARG A 72 -26.29 20.83 32.32
N PRO A 73 -25.23 20.07 31.97
CA PRO A 73 -24.76 18.83 32.60
C PRO A 73 -23.79 19.10 33.77
N CYS A 74 -24.09 18.58 34.96
CA CYS A 74 -23.31 18.84 36.18
C CYS A 74 -21.91 18.20 36.19
N ASN A 75 -21.59 17.33 35.22
CA ASN A 75 -20.37 16.51 35.12
C ASN A 75 -20.04 15.60 36.33
N LYS A 76 -20.87 15.59 37.39
CA LYS A 76 -20.61 14.91 38.66
C LYS A 76 -21.51 13.72 38.96
N CYS A 77 -22.73 13.66 38.41
CA CYS A 77 -23.67 12.54 38.62
C CYS A 77 -23.28 11.29 37.81
N ALA A 78 -23.84 10.12 38.19
CA ALA A 78 -23.50 8.82 37.59
C ALA A 78 -23.61 8.80 36.06
N ILE A 79 -24.71 9.31 35.50
CA ILE A 79 -24.95 9.40 34.05
C ILE A 79 -23.96 10.33 33.36
N CYS A 80 -23.63 11.49 33.96
CA CYS A 80 -22.64 12.39 33.38
C CYS A 80 -21.23 11.76 33.36
N ARG A 81 -20.85 11.03 34.40
CA ARG A 81 -19.59 10.26 34.41
C ARG A 81 -19.61 9.19 33.34
N ALA A 82 -20.68 8.40 33.24
CA ALA A 82 -20.82 7.34 32.24
C ALA A 82 -20.67 7.84 30.78
N ILE A 83 -21.16 9.05 30.45
CA ILE A 83 -20.98 9.65 29.12
C ILE A 83 -19.55 10.18 28.89
N ASN A 84 -18.91 10.72 29.95
CA ASN A 84 -17.51 11.18 29.89
C ASN A 84 -16.52 10.01 29.81
N GLU A 85 -16.90 8.87 30.38
CA GLU A 85 -16.18 7.58 30.42
C GLU A 85 -16.53 6.67 29.22
N GLU A 86 -17.37 7.14 28.28
CA GLU A 86 -17.81 6.44 27.05
C GLU A 86 -18.47 5.07 27.27
N ARG A 87 -19.25 4.92 28.37
CA ARG A 87 -19.83 3.65 28.83
C ARG A 87 -21.35 3.67 29.13
N LEU A 88 -22.07 4.74 28.78
CA LEU A 88 -23.53 4.80 28.95
C LEU A 88 -24.23 4.07 27.78
N LEU A 89 -25.01 3.03 28.06
CA LEU A 89 -25.72 2.26 27.01
C LEU A 89 -26.83 3.04 26.31
N ASP A 90 -27.41 4.03 26.99
CA ASP A 90 -28.50 4.86 26.45
C ASP A 90 -28.01 6.06 25.59
N LEU A 91 -26.69 6.20 25.38
CA LEU A 91 -26.11 7.07 24.36
C LEU A 91 -25.52 6.19 23.24
N VAL A 92 -26.22 6.13 22.11
CA VAL A 92 -25.88 5.24 20.99
C VAL A 92 -25.37 6.06 19.81
N GLU A 93 -24.06 6.21 19.69
CA GLU A 93 -23.42 6.79 18.49
C GLU A 93 -23.47 5.74 17.35
N ILE A 94 -24.40 5.91 16.39
CA ILE A 94 -24.72 5.00 15.28
C ILE A 94 -24.17 5.52 13.95
N ASP A 95 -23.29 4.75 13.33
CA ASP A 95 -22.82 4.99 11.98
C ASP A 95 -23.89 4.73 10.91
N ALA A 96 -24.09 5.69 9.99
CA ALA A 96 -25.08 5.62 8.91
C ALA A 96 -24.72 4.60 7.81
N ALA A 97 -23.42 4.47 7.51
CA ALA A 97 -22.87 3.51 6.55
C ALA A 97 -22.74 2.09 7.12
N SER A 98 -22.93 1.91 8.42
CA SER A 98 -22.89 0.59 9.07
C SER A 98 -24.27 -0.06 9.21
N ASN A 99 -25.35 0.70 8.96
CA ASN A 99 -26.73 0.23 9.09
C ASN A 99 -27.55 0.45 7.81
N THR A 100 -26.97 0.09 6.66
CA THR A 100 -27.49 0.45 5.32
C THR A 100 -28.60 -0.45 4.79
N GLY A 101 -28.72 -1.67 5.33
CA GLY A 101 -29.79 -2.62 5.01
C GLY A 101 -31.11 -2.25 5.68
N VAL A 102 -32.23 -2.54 5.00
CA VAL A 102 -33.59 -2.32 5.55
C VAL A 102 -33.77 -3.06 6.88
N ASP A 103 -33.21 -4.26 7.00
CA ASP A 103 -33.31 -5.09 8.21
C ASP A 103 -32.48 -4.55 9.37
N ASN A 104 -31.30 -3.97 9.15
CA ASN A 104 -30.56 -3.26 10.21
C ASN A 104 -31.36 -2.08 10.79
N ILE A 105 -32.29 -1.51 10.01
CA ILE A 105 -33.11 -0.36 10.43
C ILE A 105 -34.46 -0.80 11.00
N ARG A 106 -34.97 -1.97 10.61
CA ARG A 106 -36.00 -2.68 11.38
C ARG A 106 -35.46 -3.01 12.76
N ASP A 107 -34.28 -3.65 12.83
CA ASP A 107 -33.54 -3.89 14.07
C ASP A 107 -33.33 -2.62 14.90
N LEU A 108 -32.99 -1.49 14.27
CA LEU A 108 -32.80 -0.21 14.95
C LEU A 108 -34.13 0.36 15.47
N ARG A 109 -35.19 0.37 14.66
CA ARG A 109 -36.54 0.81 15.05
C ARG A 109 -37.07 -0.03 16.21
N ASP A 110 -36.94 -1.34 16.11
CA ASP A 110 -37.38 -2.27 17.15
C ASP A 110 -36.51 -2.09 18.43
N LYS A 111 -35.25 -1.66 18.28
CA LYS A 111 -34.39 -1.22 19.40
C LYS A 111 -34.66 0.21 19.92
N ILE A 112 -35.37 1.04 19.17
CA ILE A 112 -35.78 2.41 19.52
C ILE A 112 -37.04 2.40 20.40
N ASP A 113 -37.96 1.47 20.14
CA ASP A 113 -39.22 1.33 20.89
C ASP A 113 -39.00 0.89 22.35
N PHE A 114 -37.92 0.15 22.64
CA PHE A 114 -37.53 -0.15 24.02
C PHE A 114 -37.09 1.10 24.79
N ARG A 115 -37.62 1.24 26.02
CA ARG A 115 -37.27 2.28 26.98
C ARG A 115 -35.76 2.31 27.30
N PRO A 116 -35.23 3.45 27.81
CA PRO A 116 -33.85 3.53 28.30
C PRO A 116 -33.61 2.58 29.47
N SER A 117 -32.34 2.23 29.67
CA SER A 117 -31.86 1.24 30.65
C SER A 117 -31.59 1.87 32.02
N GLU A 118 -30.97 3.06 32.02
CA GLU A 118 -30.58 3.81 33.22
C GLU A 118 -30.78 5.34 33.08
N ALA A 119 -30.92 5.86 31.85
CA ALA A 119 -31.10 7.28 31.56
C ALA A 119 -32.59 7.72 31.45
N LYS A 120 -32.84 9.02 31.27
CA LYS A 120 -34.21 9.56 31.03
C LYS A 120 -34.63 9.41 29.55
N TYR A 121 -33.67 9.57 28.64
CA TYR A 121 -33.82 9.51 27.19
C TYR A 121 -32.71 8.66 26.57
N LYS A 122 -33.07 7.92 25.53
CA LYS A 122 -32.15 7.18 24.65
C LYS A 122 -31.75 8.10 23.50
N VAL A 123 -30.45 8.40 23.35
CA VAL A 123 -29.96 9.45 22.43
C VAL A 123 -29.10 8.86 21.33
N TYR A 124 -29.39 9.19 20.07
CA TYR A 124 -28.76 8.63 18.87
C TYR A 124 -27.97 9.70 18.07
N VAL A 125 -26.73 9.42 17.65
CA VAL A 125 -25.78 10.39 16.99
C VAL A 125 -24.99 9.73 15.84
N ILE A 126 -24.64 10.40 14.72
CA ILE A 126 -24.33 9.70 13.42
C ILE A 126 -23.07 10.19 12.59
N ASP A 127 -22.21 9.28 12.04
CA ASP A 127 -21.01 9.48 11.10
C ASP A 127 -20.61 8.17 10.28
N GLU A 128 -19.46 8.04 9.52
CA GLU A 128 -19.12 6.90 8.57
C GLU A 128 -17.57 6.55 8.21
N CYS A 129 -17.15 5.51 7.42
CA CYS A 129 -15.72 4.97 7.19
C CYS A 129 -15.12 4.90 5.70
N PHE A 130 -13.83 4.74 5.19
CA PHE A 130 -12.39 4.40 5.60
C PHE A 130 -11.17 5.11 4.77
N ARG A 131 -10.04 5.61 5.39
CA ARG A 131 -8.79 6.41 4.96
C ARG A 131 -8.54 7.25 3.64
N TYR A 132 -7.64 8.29 3.64
CA TYR A 132 -7.24 9.20 2.48
C TYR A 132 -6.12 8.65 1.57
N GLU A 133 -4.98 8.27 2.16
CA GLU A 133 -3.72 7.92 1.45
C GLU A 133 -3.80 6.65 0.57
N ASP A 134 -4.87 5.88 0.76
CA ASP A 134 -4.97 4.53 0.24
C ASP A 134 -5.34 4.56 -1.25
N LEU A 135 -4.49 3.96 -2.09
CA LEU A 135 -4.53 4.14 -3.53
C LEU A 135 -5.63 3.27 -4.17
N VAL A 136 -6.59 3.87 -4.87
CA VAL A 136 -7.49 3.15 -5.78
C VAL A 136 -6.69 2.76 -7.03
N SER A 137 -6.89 1.55 -7.54
CA SER A 137 -6.37 1.12 -8.84
C SER A 137 -7.37 1.50 -9.94
N LEU A 138 -6.92 2.30 -10.90
CA LEU A 138 -7.76 2.81 -11.99
C LEU A 138 -7.66 1.91 -13.23
N SER A 139 -8.64 2.05 -14.13
CA SER A 139 -8.79 1.20 -15.32
C SER A 139 -7.70 1.41 -16.38
N ASP A 140 -7.00 2.54 -16.31
CA ASP A 140 -5.82 2.88 -17.13
C ASP A 140 -4.51 2.27 -16.59
N GLY A 141 -4.59 1.47 -15.51
CA GLY A 141 -3.43 0.88 -14.83
C GLY A 141 -2.74 1.82 -13.84
N THR A 142 -3.14 3.10 -13.77
CA THR A 142 -2.60 4.05 -12.80
C THR A 142 -3.21 3.84 -11.40
N LYS A 143 -2.63 4.51 -10.41
CA LYS A 143 -3.03 4.40 -9.00
C LYS A 143 -3.10 5.78 -8.38
N MET A 144 -4.19 6.08 -7.70
CA MET A 144 -4.50 7.43 -7.24
C MET A 144 -5.10 7.38 -5.82
N PRO A 145 -4.69 8.27 -4.88
CA PRO A 145 -5.23 8.24 -3.53
C PRO A 145 -6.75 8.39 -3.52
N ILE A 146 -7.46 7.51 -2.80
CA ILE A 146 -8.92 7.54 -2.72
C ILE A 146 -9.42 8.91 -2.21
N GLY A 147 -8.70 9.50 -1.26
CA GLY A 147 -9.03 10.82 -0.77
C GLY A 147 -8.82 11.95 -1.78
N ARG A 148 -7.88 11.79 -2.72
CA ARG A 148 -7.75 12.68 -3.89
C ARG A 148 -8.96 12.57 -4.78
N ILE A 149 -9.28 11.34 -5.22
CA ILE A 149 -10.43 11.06 -6.10
C ILE A 149 -11.70 11.64 -5.50
N VAL A 150 -11.89 11.47 -4.18
CA VAL A 150 -13.05 11.95 -3.45
C VAL A 150 -13.08 13.47 -3.27
N GLU A 151 -12.01 14.12 -2.80
CA GLU A 151 -12.03 15.57 -2.53
C GLU A 151 -12.01 16.41 -3.83
N GLU A 152 -11.34 15.93 -4.88
CA GLU A 152 -11.34 16.55 -6.21
C GLU A 152 -12.55 16.09 -7.09
N GLN A 153 -13.47 15.26 -6.55
CA GLN A 153 -14.67 14.69 -7.23
C GLN A 153 -14.39 14.08 -8.63
N LEU A 154 -13.21 13.45 -8.80
CA LEU A 154 -12.66 13.10 -10.11
C LEU A 154 -13.50 12.03 -10.82
N GLN A 155 -13.90 12.33 -12.05
CA GLN A 155 -14.68 11.45 -12.94
C GLN A 155 -13.79 10.41 -13.62
N VAL A 156 -13.10 9.59 -12.82
CA VAL A 156 -12.21 8.52 -13.28
C VAL A 156 -12.92 7.16 -13.22
N HIS A 157 -12.40 6.18 -13.97
CA HIS A 157 -12.90 4.82 -13.98
C HIS A 157 -12.06 3.94 -13.04
N ALA A 158 -12.67 3.41 -12.00
CA ALA A 158 -12.04 2.43 -11.12
C ALA A 158 -11.99 1.06 -11.80
N LEU A 159 -10.90 0.32 -11.57
CA LEU A 159 -10.87 -1.09 -11.93
C LEU A 159 -11.79 -1.85 -10.98
N SER A 160 -12.68 -2.66 -11.55
CA SER A 160 -13.69 -3.45 -10.83
C SER A 160 -13.64 -4.92 -11.29
N PHE A 161 -14.32 -5.81 -10.56
CA PHE A 161 -14.42 -7.23 -10.90
C PHE A 161 -15.88 -7.65 -11.02
N ASN A 162 -16.23 -8.33 -12.10
CA ASN A 162 -17.57 -8.88 -12.29
C ASN A 162 -17.58 -10.34 -11.80
N GLU A 163 -18.32 -10.58 -10.72
CA GLU A 163 -18.41 -11.90 -10.06
C GLU A 163 -19.07 -12.96 -10.95
N THR A 164 -19.89 -12.56 -11.94
CA THR A 164 -20.62 -13.47 -12.84
C THR A 164 -19.75 -13.92 -14.00
N THR A 165 -19.09 -12.98 -14.70
CA THR A 165 -18.21 -13.29 -15.84
C THR A 165 -16.79 -13.70 -15.40
N ARG A 166 -16.45 -13.45 -14.13
CA ARG A 166 -15.09 -13.59 -13.55
C ARG A 166 -14.03 -12.74 -14.26
N SER A 167 -14.45 -11.67 -14.94
CA SER A 167 -13.58 -10.73 -15.64
C SER A 167 -13.38 -9.43 -14.85
N LEU A 168 -12.25 -8.77 -15.10
CA LEU A 168 -12.06 -7.39 -14.67
C LEU A 168 -12.74 -6.43 -15.64
N GLU A 169 -13.33 -5.36 -15.12
CA GLU A 169 -14.10 -4.38 -15.89
C GLU A 169 -13.70 -2.96 -15.52
N SER A 170 -13.72 -2.07 -16.52
CA SER A 170 -13.64 -0.62 -16.30
C SER A 170 -15.02 -0.11 -15.91
N LYS A 171 -15.15 0.51 -14.74
CA LYS A 171 -16.42 1.05 -14.24
C LYS A 171 -16.26 2.51 -13.78
N PRO A 172 -17.19 3.42 -14.13
CA PRO A 172 -17.13 4.79 -13.64
C PRO A 172 -17.37 4.85 -12.13
N ILE A 173 -16.70 5.79 -11.47
CA ILE A 173 -16.99 6.15 -10.08
C ILE A 173 -18.21 7.08 -10.09
N VAL A 174 -19.35 6.56 -9.63
CA VAL A 174 -20.64 7.27 -9.61
C VAL A 174 -20.88 8.05 -8.31
N ARG A 175 -20.05 7.85 -7.29
CA ARG A 175 -20.12 8.60 -6.03
C ARG A 175 -18.77 8.69 -5.33
N HIS A 176 -18.60 9.80 -4.62
CA HIS A 176 -17.40 10.18 -3.91
C HIS A 176 -17.77 10.53 -2.46
N ILE A 177 -17.25 9.80 -1.48
CA ILE A 177 -17.74 9.83 -0.09
C ILE A 177 -16.59 10.12 0.89
N ARG A 178 -16.74 11.10 1.78
CA ARG A 178 -15.78 11.45 2.85
C ARG A 178 -16.49 11.56 4.20
N LYS A 179 -15.86 11.03 5.25
CA LYS A 179 -16.52 10.60 6.50
C LYS A 179 -15.52 10.43 7.68
N ARG A 180 -15.94 10.06 8.91
CA ARG A 180 -15.08 9.80 10.12
C ARG A 180 -15.35 8.44 10.82
N PRO A 181 -14.33 7.61 11.09
CA PRO A 181 -14.55 6.19 11.34
C PRO A 181 -15.05 5.93 12.76
N THR A 182 -16.19 5.25 12.83
CA THR A 182 -16.94 4.98 14.06
C THR A 182 -16.54 3.66 14.72
N LEU A 183 -16.25 2.64 13.90
CA LEU A 183 -15.74 1.36 14.34
C LEU A 183 -14.22 1.42 14.49
N PRO A 184 -13.62 0.61 15.40
CA PRO A 184 -12.18 0.47 15.49
C PRO A 184 -11.58 0.10 14.12
N THR A 185 -10.50 0.77 13.72
CA THR A 185 -9.78 0.36 12.52
C THR A 185 -8.82 -0.79 12.80
N VAL A 186 -8.77 -1.73 11.85
CA VAL A 186 -7.70 -2.72 11.75
C VAL A 186 -6.75 -2.33 10.63
N ARG A 187 -5.45 -2.46 10.90
CA ARG A 187 -4.46 -2.61 9.85
C ARG A 187 -4.41 -4.09 9.52
N ILE A 188 -4.76 -4.43 8.29
CA ILE A 188 -4.50 -5.74 7.71
C ILE A 188 -3.19 -5.61 6.95
N THR A 189 -2.16 -6.32 7.39
CA THR A 189 -0.88 -6.46 6.68
C THR A 189 -0.89 -7.78 5.93
N PHE A 190 -0.56 -7.69 4.65
CA PHE A 190 -0.52 -8.82 3.73
C PHE A 190 0.89 -9.40 3.61
N ASP A 191 0.98 -10.57 2.98
CA ASP A 191 2.17 -11.38 2.87
C ASP A 191 3.35 -10.70 2.16
N ASN A 192 3.08 -9.84 1.18
CA ASN A 192 4.05 -8.98 0.50
C ASN A 192 4.36 -7.64 1.24
N ASN A 193 3.99 -7.52 2.51
CA ASN A 193 4.12 -6.32 3.36
C ASN A 193 3.28 -5.09 2.94
N ARG A 194 2.40 -5.18 1.94
CA ARG A 194 1.34 -4.17 1.79
C ARG A 194 0.47 -4.15 3.04
N ALA A 195 -0.07 -2.99 3.38
CA ALA A 195 -1.04 -2.88 4.47
C ALA A 195 -2.18 -1.94 4.09
N LEU A 196 -3.41 -2.34 4.41
CA LEU A 196 -4.61 -1.53 4.28
C LEU A 196 -5.16 -1.24 5.68
N VAL A 197 -5.69 -0.04 5.91
CA VAL A 197 -6.29 0.33 7.20
C VAL A 197 -7.75 0.72 7.02
N CYS A 198 -8.63 -0.22 7.35
CA CYS A 198 -10.08 -0.11 7.20
C CYS A 198 -10.77 -0.39 8.54
N THR A 199 -12.08 -0.15 8.61
CA THR A 199 -12.88 -0.50 9.79
C THR A 199 -13.21 -1.99 9.84
N LEU A 200 -13.39 -2.54 11.05
CA LEU A 200 -13.66 -3.96 11.29
C LEU A 200 -14.80 -4.57 10.44
N ASN A 201 -15.75 -3.76 9.96
CA ASN A 201 -16.88 -4.20 9.13
C ASN A 201 -16.61 -4.23 7.60
N HIS A 202 -15.49 -3.67 7.14
CA HIS A 202 -15.22 -3.50 5.72
C HIS A 202 -15.00 -4.87 5.03
N LYS A 203 -15.65 -5.10 3.88
CA LYS A 203 -15.68 -6.43 3.24
C LYS A 203 -14.55 -6.62 2.23
N PHE A 204 -13.84 -7.73 2.38
CA PHE A 204 -12.88 -8.26 1.44
C PHE A 204 -13.48 -9.47 0.72
N TYR A 205 -13.12 -9.63 -0.55
CA TYR A 205 -13.46 -10.83 -1.29
C TYR A 205 -12.38 -11.91 -1.11
N THR A 206 -12.80 -13.12 -0.79
CA THR A 206 -11.96 -14.31 -0.58
C THR A 206 -12.47 -15.46 -1.47
N PRO A 207 -11.68 -16.52 -1.71
CA PRO A 207 -12.16 -17.72 -2.40
C PRO A 207 -13.36 -18.40 -1.72
N GLN A 208 -13.58 -18.15 -0.42
CA GLN A 208 -14.69 -18.66 0.37
C GLN A 208 -15.89 -17.68 0.44
N GLY A 209 -15.84 -16.55 -0.27
CA GLY A 209 -16.88 -15.51 -0.29
C GLY A 209 -16.41 -14.18 0.35
N MET A 210 -17.35 -13.31 0.72
CA MET A 210 -17.03 -12.04 1.37
C MET A 210 -16.89 -12.18 2.89
N LEU A 211 -15.72 -11.81 3.44
CA LEU A 211 -15.46 -11.73 4.88
C LEU A 211 -15.21 -10.28 5.31
N ARG A 212 -15.56 -9.91 6.55
CA ARG A 212 -15.28 -8.57 7.09
C ARG A 212 -13.84 -8.46 7.61
N ALA A 213 -13.29 -7.26 7.63
CA ALA A 213 -11.93 -6.94 8.07
C ALA A 213 -11.56 -7.48 9.48
N GLY A 214 -12.55 -7.57 10.38
CA GLY A 214 -12.42 -8.11 11.73
C GLY A 214 -12.66 -9.62 11.86
N GLU A 215 -13.04 -10.29 10.77
CA GLU A 215 -13.28 -11.73 10.63
C GLU A 215 -12.16 -12.42 9.81
N LEU A 216 -11.16 -11.64 9.36
CA LEU A 216 -10.01 -12.12 8.60
C LEU A 216 -8.92 -12.69 9.51
N ASP A 217 -8.67 -13.99 9.42
CA ASP A 217 -7.58 -14.68 10.14
C ASP A 217 -6.26 -14.71 9.37
N VAL A 218 -5.16 -14.82 10.10
CA VAL A 218 -3.81 -14.98 9.54
C VAL A 218 -3.71 -16.30 8.77
N GLY A 219 -3.50 -16.19 7.45
CA GLY A 219 -3.46 -17.33 6.53
C GLY A 219 -4.63 -17.40 5.54
N GLN A 220 -5.70 -16.63 5.75
CA GLN A 220 -6.77 -16.49 4.77
C GLN A 220 -6.33 -15.70 3.54
N PHE A 221 -6.86 -16.06 2.37
CA PHE A 221 -6.60 -15.39 1.09
C PHE A 221 -7.64 -14.29 0.85
N VAL A 222 -7.19 -13.12 0.39
CA VAL A 222 -8.05 -12.09 -0.23
C VAL A 222 -7.65 -11.91 -1.69
N TYR A 223 -8.62 -11.54 -2.53
CA TYR A 223 -8.37 -11.29 -3.94
C TYR A 223 -7.65 -9.96 -4.21
N ALA A 224 -6.90 -9.92 -5.32
CA ALA A 224 -5.90 -8.90 -5.60
C ALA A 224 -5.69 -8.61 -7.11
N ASN A 225 -5.35 -7.36 -7.43
CA ASN A 225 -5.00 -6.85 -8.75
C ASN A 225 -3.47 -6.78 -8.98
N TYR A 226 -2.75 -7.80 -8.51
CA TYR A 226 -1.30 -7.91 -8.68
C TYR A 226 -0.87 -9.36 -8.41
N GLU A 227 0.38 -9.70 -8.74
CA GLU A 227 0.91 -11.07 -8.55
C GLU A 227 -0.05 -12.14 -9.12
N ARG A 228 -0.69 -11.81 -10.26
CA ARG A 228 -1.56 -12.72 -10.98
C ARG A 228 -0.76 -13.92 -11.50
N ILE A 229 -1.48 -14.98 -11.82
CA ILE A 229 -0.98 -16.19 -12.46
C ILE A 229 -2.08 -16.61 -13.44
N THR A 230 -1.73 -16.96 -14.68
CA THR A 230 -2.74 -17.43 -15.65
C THR A 230 -3.17 -18.85 -15.30
N GLN A 231 -4.31 -19.31 -15.82
CA GLN A 231 -4.69 -20.72 -15.62
C GLN A 231 -3.64 -21.65 -16.25
N HIS A 232 -3.12 -21.26 -17.41
CA HIS A 232 -1.99 -21.93 -18.07
C HIS A 232 -0.78 -22.10 -17.13
N GLN A 233 -0.32 -21.01 -16.49
CA GLN A 233 0.78 -21.06 -15.53
C GLN A 233 0.48 -21.92 -14.29
N LEU A 234 -0.78 -21.95 -13.82
CA LEU A 234 -1.19 -22.82 -12.70
C LEU A 234 -1.13 -24.30 -13.07
N ASP A 235 -1.64 -24.68 -14.25
CA ASP A 235 -1.60 -26.06 -14.76
C ASP A 235 -0.15 -26.57 -14.86
N VAL A 236 0.74 -25.70 -15.36
CA VAL A 236 2.18 -25.97 -15.51
C VAL A 236 2.84 -26.17 -14.15
N VAL A 237 2.50 -25.35 -13.15
CA VAL A 237 2.99 -25.54 -11.78
C VAL A 237 2.44 -26.83 -11.16
N ALA A 238 1.15 -27.12 -11.32
CA ALA A 238 0.50 -28.28 -10.72
C ALA A 238 1.06 -29.60 -11.24
N GLY A 239 1.28 -29.71 -12.55
CA GLY A 239 1.90 -30.87 -13.20
C GLY A 239 3.38 -31.03 -12.82
N ALA A 240 4.18 -29.97 -12.93
CA ALA A 240 5.60 -30.02 -12.59
C ALA A 240 5.84 -30.31 -11.09
N ALA A 241 4.93 -29.90 -10.20
CA ALA A 241 5.01 -30.17 -8.77
C ALA A 241 4.83 -31.66 -8.39
N LEU A 242 4.23 -32.48 -9.26
CA LEU A 242 4.12 -33.93 -9.02
C LEU A 242 5.43 -34.66 -9.34
N GLY A 243 6.07 -34.34 -10.46
CA GLY A 243 7.37 -34.88 -10.88
C GLY A 243 8.58 -34.22 -10.21
N ASP A 244 9.59 -33.86 -11.01
CA ASP A 244 10.89 -33.31 -10.56
C ASP A 244 10.80 -31.95 -9.84
N GLY A 245 9.62 -31.31 -9.85
CA GLY A 245 9.37 -30.08 -9.12
C GLY A 245 9.15 -30.28 -7.62
N SER A 246 9.63 -29.31 -6.84
CA SER A 246 9.39 -29.18 -5.41
C SER A 246 8.65 -27.88 -5.10
N LEU A 247 7.63 -27.93 -4.25
CA LEU A 247 6.93 -26.75 -3.77
C LEU A 247 7.43 -26.37 -2.38
N SER A 248 7.95 -25.15 -2.26
CA SER A 248 8.55 -24.62 -1.03
C SER A 248 7.75 -23.42 -0.52
N LEU A 249 7.42 -23.40 0.77
CA LEU A 249 6.80 -22.24 1.40
C LEU A 249 7.83 -21.17 1.74
N THR A 250 7.53 -19.91 1.42
CA THR A 250 8.40 -18.75 1.64
C THR A 250 7.72 -17.70 2.53
N GLY A 251 8.55 -16.88 3.20
CA GLY A 251 8.07 -15.87 4.15
C GLY A 251 7.34 -16.50 5.35
N SER A 252 6.18 -15.95 5.69
CA SER A 252 5.35 -16.38 6.83
C SER A 252 4.54 -17.67 6.57
N LYS A 253 5.08 -18.63 5.79
CA LYS A 253 4.39 -19.83 5.30
C LYS A 253 3.13 -19.57 4.42
N MET A 254 3.03 -18.36 3.86
CA MET A 254 1.85 -17.91 3.11
C MET A 254 2.03 -17.86 1.60
N ARG A 255 3.25 -18.02 1.10
CA ARG A 255 3.57 -17.99 -0.34
C ARG A 255 4.28 -19.28 -0.72
N GLY A 256 3.99 -19.82 -1.89
CA GLY A 256 4.67 -20.98 -2.44
C GLY A 256 5.60 -20.57 -3.56
N ARG A 257 6.72 -21.27 -3.71
CA ARG A 257 7.60 -21.25 -4.88
C ARG A 257 7.75 -22.67 -5.38
N LEU A 258 7.50 -22.87 -6.67
CA LEU A 258 7.99 -24.02 -7.41
C LEU A 258 9.49 -23.84 -7.70
N SER A 259 10.27 -24.87 -7.36
CA SER A 259 11.67 -25.02 -7.70
C SER A 259 11.86 -26.34 -8.45
N ILE A 260 12.44 -26.26 -9.66
CA ILE A 260 12.72 -27.40 -10.54
C ILE A 260 14.24 -27.51 -10.72
N THR A 261 14.74 -28.74 -10.69
CA THR A 261 16.14 -29.05 -11.00
C THR A 261 16.18 -30.05 -12.15
N GLN A 262 17.04 -29.83 -13.14
CA GLN A 262 17.19 -30.71 -14.31
C GLN A 262 18.65 -30.97 -14.65
N GLY A 263 18.93 -32.14 -15.24
CA GLY A 263 20.25 -32.49 -15.75
C GLY A 263 20.61 -31.75 -17.04
N ILE A 264 21.90 -31.67 -17.36
CA ILE A 264 22.42 -30.98 -18.57
C ILE A 264 21.71 -31.44 -19.86
N ALA A 265 21.41 -32.74 -19.98
CA ALA A 265 20.74 -33.33 -21.14
C ALA A 265 19.26 -32.91 -21.31
N GLN A 266 18.65 -32.31 -20.30
CA GLN A 266 17.25 -31.85 -20.29
C GLN A 266 17.14 -30.31 -20.26
N LYS A 267 18.22 -29.58 -20.62
CA LYS A 267 18.22 -28.11 -20.65
C LYS A 267 17.13 -27.54 -21.57
N GLU A 268 16.98 -28.08 -22.77
CA GLU A 268 15.92 -27.67 -23.72
C GLU A 268 14.51 -27.89 -23.16
N TYR A 269 14.32 -28.96 -22.37
CA TYR A 269 13.04 -29.24 -21.70
C TYR A 269 12.80 -28.29 -20.51
N LEU A 270 13.85 -27.90 -19.78
CA LEU A 270 13.75 -26.85 -18.76
C LEU A 270 13.46 -25.47 -19.36
N ASP A 271 14.01 -25.17 -20.54
CA ASP A 271 13.73 -23.93 -21.27
C ASP A 271 12.30 -23.91 -21.81
N TYR A 272 11.76 -25.05 -22.26
CA TYR A 272 10.33 -25.20 -22.55
C TYR A 272 9.46 -24.95 -21.29
N LYS A 273 9.82 -25.54 -20.13
CA LYS A 273 9.14 -25.22 -18.86
C LYS A 273 9.24 -23.73 -18.49
N GLN A 274 10.36 -23.07 -18.77
CA GLN A 274 10.47 -21.61 -18.57
C GLN A 274 9.51 -20.86 -19.50
N GLN A 275 9.45 -21.21 -20.79
CA GLN A 275 8.57 -20.57 -21.77
C GLN A 275 7.09 -20.68 -21.36
N LEU A 276 6.65 -21.86 -20.91
CA LEU A 276 5.30 -22.10 -20.38
C LEU A 276 4.97 -21.26 -19.13
N MET A 277 5.97 -21.00 -18.28
CA MET A 277 5.76 -20.19 -17.06
C MET A 277 5.86 -18.68 -17.30
N GLY A 278 6.47 -18.21 -18.40
CA GLY A 278 6.47 -16.79 -18.77
C GLY A 278 6.98 -15.84 -17.68
N ASP A 279 6.20 -14.80 -17.36
CA ASP A 279 6.53 -13.77 -16.36
C ASP A 279 6.59 -14.30 -14.91
N LEU A 280 6.08 -15.50 -14.66
CA LEU A 280 6.23 -16.18 -13.37
C LEU A 280 7.70 -16.55 -13.07
N VAL A 281 8.61 -16.44 -14.05
CA VAL A 281 10.04 -16.76 -13.96
C VAL A 281 10.90 -15.61 -14.52
N GLU A 282 11.10 -14.56 -13.71
CA GLU A 282 11.91 -13.36 -14.06
C GLU A 282 13.38 -13.65 -14.40
N THR A 283 13.93 -14.80 -14.01
CA THR A 283 15.36 -15.15 -14.17
C THR A 283 15.54 -16.44 -14.96
N THR A 284 16.42 -16.42 -15.96
CA THR A 284 16.82 -17.61 -16.73
C THR A 284 17.42 -18.72 -15.84
N PRO A 285 17.26 -20.01 -16.20
CA PRO A 285 17.82 -21.12 -15.44
C PRO A 285 19.33 -21.00 -15.28
N TYR A 286 19.81 -20.98 -14.04
CA TYR A 286 21.22 -20.89 -13.74
C TYR A 286 21.84 -22.29 -13.60
N PHE A 287 23.12 -22.40 -13.96
CA PHE A 287 23.88 -23.63 -13.85
C PHE A 287 24.62 -23.68 -12.51
N GLN A 288 24.58 -24.84 -11.83
CA GLN A 288 25.30 -25.07 -10.58
C GLN A 288 26.03 -26.42 -10.60
N ILE A 289 27.30 -26.41 -10.22
CA ILE A 289 28.08 -27.62 -9.94
C ILE A 289 27.93 -27.92 -8.44
N ILE A 290 27.42 -29.10 -8.09
CA ILE A 290 27.34 -29.56 -6.70
C ILE A 290 28.70 -30.21 -6.33
N PRO A 291 29.53 -29.62 -5.43
CA PRO A 291 30.90 -30.09 -5.22
C PRO A 291 31.01 -31.48 -4.56
N GLN A 292 29.91 -31.98 -4.01
CA GLN A 292 29.85 -33.24 -3.24
C GLN A 292 28.95 -34.31 -3.89
N SER A 293 28.44 -34.11 -5.11
CA SER A 293 27.62 -35.12 -5.79
C SER A 293 28.47 -36.13 -6.55
N PHE A 294 28.12 -37.42 -6.42
CA PHE A 294 28.83 -38.53 -7.08
C PHE A 294 28.87 -38.45 -8.62
N SER A 295 27.99 -37.66 -9.25
CA SER A 295 27.84 -37.63 -10.71
C SER A 295 28.90 -36.78 -11.43
N LYS A 296 29.53 -35.81 -10.74
CA LYS A 296 30.33 -34.70 -11.31
C LYS A 296 29.62 -33.87 -12.40
N LYS A 297 28.34 -34.11 -12.66
CA LYS A 297 27.54 -33.39 -13.66
C LYS A 297 26.78 -32.28 -12.94
N GLY A 298 26.99 -31.04 -13.37
CA GLY A 298 26.22 -29.91 -12.87
C GLY A 298 24.74 -30.02 -13.25
N ILE A 299 23.93 -29.24 -12.57
CA ILE A 299 22.48 -29.15 -12.73
C ILE A 299 22.10 -27.76 -13.22
N PHE A 300 20.96 -27.66 -13.92
CA PHE A 300 20.27 -26.40 -14.11
C PHE A 300 19.15 -26.27 -13.08
N HIS A 301 19.06 -25.10 -12.47
CA HIS A 301 18.04 -24.77 -11.48
C HIS A 301 17.10 -23.68 -12.00
N LEU A 302 15.80 -23.90 -11.85
CA LEU A 302 14.75 -22.93 -12.15
C LEU A 302 13.85 -22.72 -10.93
N SER A 303 13.48 -21.47 -10.67
CA SER A 303 12.58 -21.10 -9.57
C SER A 303 11.57 -20.07 -10.05
N THR A 304 10.31 -20.26 -9.66
CA THR A 304 9.25 -19.26 -9.84
C THR A 304 9.41 -18.07 -8.87
N LEU A 305 8.79 -16.95 -9.22
CA LEU A 305 8.35 -15.97 -8.23
C LEU A 305 7.44 -16.66 -7.21
N SER A 306 7.59 -16.35 -5.93
CA SER A 306 6.68 -16.89 -4.93
C SER A 306 5.29 -16.27 -5.12
N ARG A 307 4.24 -17.09 -5.20
CA ARG A 307 2.82 -16.66 -5.32
C ARG A 307 1.96 -17.37 -4.26
N PRO A 308 0.85 -16.76 -3.77
CA PRO A 308 -0.06 -17.41 -2.84
C PRO A 308 -0.75 -18.68 -3.36
N GLN A 309 -1.15 -18.71 -4.64
CA GLN A 309 -1.81 -19.87 -5.26
C GLN A 309 -0.86 -21.09 -5.33
N ILE A 310 0.45 -20.86 -5.44
CA ILE A 310 1.47 -21.93 -5.35
C ILE A 310 1.59 -22.45 -3.90
N ALA A 311 1.20 -21.65 -2.89
CA ALA A 311 1.11 -22.10 -1.49
C ALA A 311 -0.14 -22.95 -1.24
N GLU A 312 -1.23 -22.70 -1.96
CA GLU A 312 -2.46 -23.51 -1.97
C GLU A 312 -2.14 -24.92 -2.50
N LEU A 313 -1.57 -25.00 -3.71
CA LEU A 313 -1.08 -26.26 -4.30
C LEU A 313 -0.06 -26.98 -3.40
N GLN A 314 0.77 -26.25 -2.66
CA GLN A 314 1.71 -26.86 -1.70
C GLN A 314 1.00 -27.49 -0.49
N ARG A 315 -0.09 -26.90 0.00
CA ARG A 315 -0.86 -27.43 1.15
C ARG A 315 -1.75 -28.61 0.76
N GLU A 316 -2.21 -28.66 -0.49
CA GLU A 316 -2.94 -29.81 -1.04
C GLU A 316 -2.01 -31.00 -1.30
N LEU A 317 -0.82 -30.75 -1.85
CA LEU A 317 0.11 -31.80 -2.26
C LEU A 317 1.08 -32.25 -1.16
N TYR A 318 1.21 -31.57 -0.01
CA TYR A 318 2.20 -31.93 1.02
C TYR A 318 1.59 -32.03 2.42
N ASP A 319 1.93 -33.09 3.16
CA ASP A 319 1.53 -33.24 4.56
C ASP A 319 2.31 -32.33 5.53
N ALA A 320 1.91 -32.35 6.80
CA ALA A 320 2.56 -31.61 7.88
C ALA A 320 4.04 -32.00 8.11
N ASN A 321 4.51 -33.13 7.56
CA ASN A 321 5.90 -33.59 7.60
C ASN A 321 6.69 -33.18 6.34
N GLY A 322 6.05 -32.52 5.37
CA GLY A 322 6.66 -32.13 4.10
C GLY A 322 6.79 -33.26 3.08
N ARG A 323 6.03 -34.35 3.21
CA ARG A 323 5.99 -35.44 2.21
C ARG A 323 4.91 -35.17 1.17
N LYS A 324 5.17 -35.48 -0.11
CA LYS A 324 4.13 -35.41 -1.15
C LYS A 324 3.01 -36.41 -0.81
N ARG A 325 1.75 -35.97 -0.84
CA ARG A 325 0.53 -36.76 -0.67
C ARG A 325 -0.46 -36.33 -1.75
N VAL A 326 -1.00 -37.28 -2.52
CA VAL A 326 -1.93 -36.95 -3.61
C VAL A 326 -3.39 -37.15 -3.18
N THR A 327 -4.20 -36.11 -3.38
CA THR A 327 -5.65 -36.14 -3.19
C THR A 327 -6.38 -36.18 -4.54
N ARG A 328 -7.62 -36.66 -4.55
CA ARG A 328 -8.47 -36.64 -5.75
C ARG A 328 -8.72 -35.20 -6.23
N GLU A 329 -8.92 -34.27 -5.29
CA GLU A 329 -9.08 -32.83 -5.54
C GLU A 329 -7.88 -32.23 -6.28
N TYR A 330 -6.64 -32.54 -5.87
CA TYR A 330 -5.43 -32.08 -6.55
C TYR A 330 -5.31 -32.69 -7.95
N LEU A 331 -5.61 -33.98 -8.13
CA LEU A 331 -5.60 -34.61 -9.45
C LEU A 331 -6.65 -34.02 -10.39
N ASP A 332 -7.83 -33.70 -9.88
CA ASP A 332 -8.90 -33.14 -10.69
C ASP A 332 -8.60 -31.69 -11.17
N ARG A 333 -7.64 -30.98 -10.55
CA ARG A 333 -7.05 -29.75 -11.11
C ARG A 333 -6.19 -29.98 -12.39
N LEU A 334 -5.65 -31.18 -12.63
CA LEU A 334 -4.74 -31.41 -13.77
C LEU A 334 -5.49 -31.34 -15.11
N THR A 335 -5.00 -30.51 -16.02
CA THR A 335 -5.38 -30.46 -17.44
C THR A 335 -4.43 -31.33 -18.29
N PRO A 336 -4.66 -31.50 -19.60
CA PRO A 336 -3.78 -32.31 -20.46
C PRO A 336 -2.31 -31.86 -20.42
N LEU A 337 -2.06 -30.55 -20.30
CA LEU A 337 -0.73 -29.98 -20.13
C LEU A 337 -0.09 -30.37 -18.78
N GLY A 338 -0.85 -30.30 -17.69
CA GLY A 338 -0.37 -30.74 -16.37
C GLY A 338 -0.03 -32.23 -16.34
N LEU A 339 -0.87 -33.07 -16.94
CA LEU A 339 -0.65 -34.51 -17.10
C LEU A 339 0.56 -34.81 -18.02
N ALA A 340 0.72 -34.05 -19.10
CA ALA A 340 1.89 -34.14 -20.00
C ALA A 340 3.19 -33.88 -19.23
N LEU A 341 3.27 -32.77 -18.48
CA LEU A 341 4.48 -32.40 -17.74
C LEU A 341 4.83 -33.45 -16.67
N TRP A 342 3.85 -34.01 -15.97
CA TRP A 342 4.10 -35.08 -14.99
C TRP A 342 4.65 -36.36 -15.65
N TYR A 343 4.04 -36.81 -16.76
CA TYR A 343 4.55 -37.96 -17.53
C TYR A 343 5.92 -37.68 -18.18
N LEU A 344 6.21 -36.43 -18.54
CA LEU A 344 7.50 -36.04 -19.10
C LEU A 344 8.62 -35.92 -18.05
N ASP A 345 8.30 -35.74 -16.77
CA ASP A 345 9.24 -35.93 -15.66
C ASP A 345 9.39 -37.43 -15.33
N ASP A 346 8.49 -37.99 -14.51
CA ASP A 346 8.60 -39.35 -13.95
C ASP A 346 8.38 -40.46 -14.99
N GLY A 347 7.46 -40.24 -15.92
CA GLY A 347 6.93 -41.26 -16.82
C GLY A 347 7.94 -41.79 -17.85
N SER A 348 7.72 -43.01 -18.34
CA SER A 348 8.60 -43.64 -19.33
C SER A 348 7.86 -44.60 -20.26
N LEU A 349 8.09 -44.45 -21.57
CA LEU A 349 7.69 -45.42 -22.58
C LEU A 349 8.68 -46.60 -22.59
N ILE A 350 8.21 -47.75 -22.16
CA ILE A 350 8.92 -49.01 -22.33
C ILE A 350 8.63 -49.53 -23.74
N THR A 351 9.67 -49.91 -24.49
CA THR A 351 9.55 -50.45 -25.85
C THR A 351 9.86 -51.95 -25.91
N THR A 352 9.54 -52.59 -27.04
CA THR A 352 9.94 -53.98 -27.36
C THR A 352 11.45 -54.19 -27.51
N LYS A 353 12.27 -53.14 -27.37
CA LYS A 353 13.74 -53.20 -27.31
C LYS A 353 14.28 -53.12 -25.88
N ASN A 354 13.44 -52.83 -24.89
CA ASN A 354 13.83 -52.78 -23.48
C ASN A 354 13.84 -54.22 -22.91
N PRO A 355 14.97 -54.70 -22.35
CA PRO A 355 14.98 -55.96 -21.61
C PRO A 355 14.35 -55.80 -20.23
N TYR A 356 13.73 -56.87 -19.73
CA TYR A 356 13.35 -57.04 -18.33
C TYR A 356 13.72 -58.44 -17.84
N THR A 357 13.89 -58.58 -16.52
CA THR A 357 14.13 -59.86 -15.87
C THR A 357 12.80 -60.44 -15.40
N ARG A 358 12.48 -61.66 -15.81
CA ARG A 358 11.31 -62.42 -15.34
C ARG A 358 11.49 -62.91 -13.90
N LYS A 359 10.41 -63.38 -13.28
CA LYS A 359 10.43 -64.01 -11.94
C LYS A 359 11.31 -65.28 -11.86
N ASP A 360 11.62 -65.89 -13.00
CA ASP A 360 12.52 -67.04 -13.16
C ASP A 360 14.01 -66.63 -13.34
N GLY A 361 14.32 -65.33 -13.31
CA GLY A 361 15.67 -64.79 -13.51
C GLY A 361 16.10 -64.62 -14.98
N THR A 362 15.31 -65.06 -15.95
CA THR A 362 15.64 -64.90 -17.38
C THR A 362 15.43 -63.47 -17.87
N GLN A 363 16.39 -62.95 -18.65
CA GLN A 363 16.22 -61.69 -19.37
C GLN A 363 15.47 -61.92 -20.68
N THR A 364 14.50 -61.06 -20.96
CA THR A 364 13.70 -61.08 -22.20
C THR A 364 13.18 -59.68 -22.49
N ASN A 365 12.76 -59.39 -23.72
CA ASN A 365 12.20 -58.08 -24.06
C ASN A 365 10.69 -58.00 -23.74
N TYR A 366 10.18 -56.79 -23.52
CA TYR A 366 8.75 -56.58 -23.42
C TYR A 366 8.03 -56.95 -24.73
N PRO A 367 6.87 -57.64 -24.68
CA PRO A 367 6.18 -58.12 -25.87
C PRO A 367 5.45 -56.99 -26.65
N VAL A 368 5.10 -55.91 -25.95
CA VAL A 368 4.46 -54.71 -26.51
C VAL A 368 5.07 -53.47 -25.89
N SER A 369 5.08 -52.36 -26.64
CA SER A 369 5.42 -51.05 -26.09
C SER A 369 4.29 -50.53 -25.19
N ARG A 370 4.61 -49.95 -24.03
CA ARG A 370 3.63 -49.38 -23.10
C ARG A 370 4.24 -48.30 -22.21
N SER A 371 3.41 -47.34 -21.82
CA SER A 371 3.77 -46.31 -20.84
C SER A 371 3.80 -46.87 -19.42
N THR A 372 4.68 -46.29 -18.61
CA THR A 372 4.76 -46.49 -17.16
C THR A 372 4.90 -45.15 -16.45
N LEU A 373 4.33 -45.05 -15.25
CA LEU A 373 4.44 -43.90 -14.36
C LEU A 373 4.90 -44.41 -12.97
N PRO A 374 6.20 -44.25 -12.63
CA PRO A 374 6.70 -44.55 -11.31
C PRO A 374 6.12 -43.57 -10.28
N LEU A 375 5.71 -44.08 -9.12
CA LEU A 375 5.11 -43.30 -8.04
C LEU A 375 5.90 -43.49 -6.74
N TYR A 376 7.23 -43.51 -6.82
CA TYR A 376 8.13 -43.77 -5.69
C TYR A 376 8.00 -42.76 -4.53
N SER A 377 7.46 -41.56 -4.80
CA SER A 377 7.17 -40.52 -3.80
C SER A 377 5.88 -40.78 -3.00
N PHE A 378 5.07 -41.78 -3.37
CA PHE A 378 3.71 -41.99 -2.89
C PHE A 378 3.48 -43.39 -2.31
N PRO A 379 2.58 -43.55 -1.32
CA PRO A 379 2.16 -44.85 -0.82
C PRO A 379 1.31 -45.62 -1.86
N TYR A 380 1.12 -46.92 -1.66
CA TYR A 380 0.42 -47.78 -2.62
C TYR A 380 -1.06 -47.41 -2.77
N GLU A 381 -1.67 -46.95 -1.69
CA GLU A 381 -3.06 -46.53 -1.58
C GLU A 381 -3.33 -45.27 -2.43
N GLU A 382 -2.36 -44.36 -2.50
CA GLU A 382 -2.42 -43.18 -3.39
C GLU A 382 -2.13 -43.56 -4.85
N ALA A 383 -1.30 -44.57 -5.10
CA ALA A 383 -1.14 -45.11 -6.44
C ALA A 383 -2.43 -45.78 -6.98
N GLN A 384 -3.28 -46.34 -6.10
CA GLN A 384 -4.62 -46.79 -6.46
C GLN A 384 -5.52 -45.61 -6.82
N LEU A 385 -5.58 -44.57 -5.98
CA LEU A 385 -6.36 -43.36 -6.24
C LEU A 385 -5.94 -42.66 -7.55
N VAL A 386 -4.64 -42.65 -7.90
CA VAL A 386 -4.14 -42.15 -9.19
C VAL A 386 -4.60 -43.02 -10.35
N LEU A 387 -4.59 -44.36 -10.23
CA LEU A 387 -5.05 -45.26 -11.28
C LEU A 387 -6.56 -45.15 -11.52
N GLU A 388 -7.35 -45.07 -10.45
CA GLU A 388 -8.80 -44.85 -10.50
C GLU A 388 -9.12 -43.52 -11.20
N TRP A 389 -8.44 -42.44 -10.83
CA TRP A 389 -8.55 -41.13 -11.50
C TRP A 389 -8.17 -41.16 -12.99
N LEU A 390 -7.10 -41.88 -13.36
CA LEU A 390 -6.70 -42.07 -14.76
C LEU A 390 -7.80 -42.78 -15.57
N GLY A 391 -8.45 -43.79 -15.00
CA GLY A 391 -9.62 -44.45 -15.58
C GLY A 391 -10.81 -43.48 -15.72
N ASP A 392 -11.25 -42.89 -14.62
CA ASP A 392 -12.45 -42.05 -14.54
C ASP A 392 -12.40 -40.83 -15.48
N LYS A 393 -11.32 -40.04 -15.40
CA LYS A 393 -11.24 -38.72 -16.04
C LYS A 393 -10.74 -38.79 -17.49
N TRP A 394 -9.94 -39.79 -17.82
CA TRP A 394 -9.22 -39.86 -19.10
C TRP A 394 -9.43 -41.16 -19.89
N SER A 395 -10.13 -42.15 -19.33
CA SER A 395 -10.20 -43.52 -19.87
C SER A 395 -8.81 -44.15 -20.08
N ILE A 396 -7.85 -43.84 -19.20
CA ILE A 396 -6.48 -44.37 -19.25
C ILE A 396 -6.41 -45.62 -18.37
N GLU A 397 -6.48 -46.78 -19.01
CA GLU A 397 -6.42 -48.09 -18.35
C GLU A 397 -4.99 -48.52 -17.98
N GLY A 398 -4.85 -49.23 -16.86
CA GLY A 398 -3.58 -49.78 -16.40
C GLY A 398 -3.70 -50.68 -15.17
N GLY A 399 -2.55 -50.94 -14.54
CA GLY A 399 -2.45 -51.64 -13.26
C GLY A 399 -1.22 -51.18 -12.48
N ILE A 400 -1.13 -51.54 -11.19
CA ILE A 400 -0.01 -51.15 -10.33
C ILE A 400 0.87 -52.37 -10.03
N SER A 401 2.17 -52.20 -10.23
CA SER A 401 3.20 -53.12 -9.74
C SER A 401 3.81 -52.59 -8.45
N ARG A 402 3.98 -53.44 -7.43
CA ARG A 402 4.84 -53.14 -6.28
C ARG A 402 6.29 -53.48 -6.66
N THR A 403 7.21 -52.54 -6.46
CA THR A 403 8.65 -52.71 -6.64
C THR A 403 9.39 -52.36 -5.35
N GLU A 404 10.66 -52.75 -5.22
CA GLU A 404 11.51 -52.40 -4.07
C GLU A 404 11.62 -50.88 -3.83
N LYS A 405 11.43 -50.06 -4.86
CA LYS A 405 11.50 -48.59 -4.79
C LYS A 405 10.15 -47.93 -4.54
N GLY A 406 9.05 -48.69 -4.53
CA GLY A 406 7.68 -48.17 -4.39
C GLY A 406 6.73 -48.65 -5.51
N PRO A 407 5.51 -48.08 -5.58
CA PRO A 407 4.53 -48.41 -6.61
C PRO A 407 4.92 -47.86 -8.00
N VAL A 408 4.56 -48.60 -9.05
CA VAL A 408 4.70 -48.18 -10.44
C VAL A 408 3.40 -48.52 -11.18
N ILE A 409 2.73 -47.51 -11.74
CA ILE A 409 1.63 -47.73 -12.68
C ILE A 409 2.22 -48.16 -14.02
N TRP A 410 1.66 -49.20 -14.60
CA TRP A 410 1.87 -49.58 -16.00
C TRP A 410 0.53 -49.48 -16.73
N LEU A 411 0.54 -48.88 -17.91
CA LEU A 411 -0.67 -48.74 -18.71
C LEU A 411 -0.90 -49.98 -19.60
N THR A 412 -2.15 -50.21 -20.00
CA THR A 412 -2.45 -51.15 -21.09
C THR A 412 -1.95 -50.59 -22.42
N VAL A 413 -2.06 -51.34 -23.51
CA VAL A 413 -1.76 -50.79 -24.86
C VAL A 413 -2.74 -49.66 -25.15
N GLU A 414 -4.05 -49.89 -25.02
CA GLU A 414 -5.09 -48.86 -25.17
C GLU A 414 -4.84 -47.66 -24.24
N GLY A 415 -4.59 -47.88 -22.94
CA GLY A 415 -4.28 -46.80 -22.00
C GLY A 415 -3.02 -46.00 -22.38
N THR A 416 -2.03 -46.64 -23.03
CA THR A 416 -0.86 -45.94 -23.60
C THR A 416 -1.25 -45.06 -24.79
N HIS A 417 -2.06 -45.56 -25.72
CA HIS A 417 -2.59 -44.78 -26.84
C HIS A 417 -3.48 -43.61 -26.34
N ARG A 418 -4.32 -43.83 -25.32
CA ARG A 418 -5.16 -42.79 -24.69
C ARG A 418 -4.33 -41.69 -24.03
N LEU A 419 -3.33 -42.06 -23.23
CA LEU A 419 -2.41 -41.09 -22.64
C LEU A 419 -1.70 -40.29 -23.74
N HIS A 420 -1.09 -40.96 -24.71
CA HIS A 420 -0.32 -40.30 -25.77
C HIS A 420 -1.21 -39.43 -26.67
N GLN A 421 -2.44 -39.85 -26.96
CA GLN A 421 -3.44 -39.01 -27.63
C GLN A 421 -3.72 -37.73 -26.84
N ALA A 422 -3.98 -37.83 -25.53
CA ALA A 422 -4.28 -36.67 -24.69
C ALA A 422 -3.10 -35.70 -24.51
N ILE A 423 -1.85 -36.18 -24.45
CA ILE A 423 -0.69 -35.33 -24.14
C ILE A 423 0.15 -34.91 -25.36
N SER A 424 0.00 -35.55 -26.53
CA SER A 424 0.97 -35.44 -27.64
C SER A 424 1.22 -34.02 -28.16
N GLU A 425 0.21 -33.16 -28.14
CA GLU A 425 0.33 -31.77 -28.58
C GLU A 425 1.25 -30.94 -27.65
N TYR A 426 1.40 -31.35 -26.38
CA TYR A 426 2.17 -30.66 -25.34
C TYR A 426 3.59 -31.23 -25.13
N VAL A 427 4.03 -32.21 -25.93
CA VAL A 427 5.37 -32.83 -25.79
C VAL A 427 6.36 -32.17 -26.75
N PRO A 428 7.39 -31.45 -26.26
CA PRO A 428 8.36 -30.79 -27.14
C PRO A 428 9.25 -31.82 -27.87
N PRO A 429 9.84 -31.47 -29.03
CA PRO A 429 10.70 -32.36 -29.83
C PRO A 429 11.83 -33.04 -29.04
N SER A 430 12.41 -32.34 -28.05
CA SER A 430 13.46 -32.86 -27.16
C SER A 430 13.00 -34.00 -26.25
N MET A 431 11.69 -34.23 -26.11
CA MET A 431 11.08 -35.25 -25.25
C MET A 431 10.19 -36.26 -26.00
N GLU A 432 10.02 -36.14 -27.32
CA GLU A 432 9.21 -37.04 -28.15
C GLU A 432 9.60 -38.52 -28.06
N TYR A 433 10.82 -38.84 -27.61
CA TYR A 433 11.24 -40.22 -27.36
C TYR A 433 10.37 -40.93 -26.30
N LYS A 434 9.70 -40.17 -25.40
CA LYS A 434 8.71 -40.70 -24.44
C LYS A 434 7.33 -40.99 -25.07
N LEU A 435 7.09 -40.65 -26.34
CA LEU A 435 5.85 -40.96 -27.08
C LEU A 435 5.99 -42.16 -28.02
N LEU A 436 4.89 -42.88 -28.26
CA LEU A 436 4.77 -43.84 -29.36
C LEU A 436 4.98 -43.13 -30.72
N PRO A 437 5.57 -43.80 -31.74
CA PRO A 437 6.01 -43.13 -32.97
C PRO A 437 4.93 -42.35 -33.72
N GLU A 438 3.69 -42.84 -33.72
CA GLU A 438 2.53 -42.22 -34.39
C GLU A 438 2.01 -40.93 -33.75
N TYR A 439 2.46 -40.60 -32.53
CA TYR A 439 2.10 -39.38 -31.80
C TYR A 439 3.20 -38.31 -31.83
N ARG A 440 4.33 -38.58 -32.49
CA ARG A 440 5.44 -37.64 -32.67
C ARG A 440 5.17 -36.64 -33.79
N GLY A 441 5.85 -35.50 -33.78
CA GLY A 441 5.62 -34.40 -34.71
C GLY A 441 4.30 -33.65 -34.51
N ARG A 442 3.55 -33.95 -33.44
CA ARG A 442 2.26 -33.31 -33.11
C ARG A 442 2.39 -32.07 -32.22
N PHE A 443 3.61 -31.73 -31.80
CA PHE A 443 3.86 -30.63 -30.87
C PHE A 443 3.28 -29.30 -31.37
N CYS A 444 2.28 -28.80 -30.65
CA CYS A 444 1.72 -27.47 -30.80
C CYS A 444 2.06 -26.71 -29.51
N PRO A 445 3.05 -25.79 -29.49
CA PRO A 445 3.42 -25.09 -28.27
C PRO A 445 2.20 -24.32 -27.76
N PRO A 446 1.65 -24.68 -26.58
CA PRO A 446 0.42 -24.07 -26.09
C PRO A 446 0.69 -22.59 -25.82
N SER A 447 -0.05 -21.71 -26.48
CA SER A 447 -0.06 -20.30 -26.12
C SER A 447 -0.78 -20.14 -24.78
N ASP A 448 -0.11 -19.50 -23.82
CA ASP A 448 -0.83 -18.69 -22.86
C ASP A 448 -1.58 -17.61 -23.66
N ASP A 449 -2.91 -17.65 -23.65
CA ASP A 449 -3.77 -16.73 -24.40
C ASP A 449 -3.87 -15.35 -23.72
N GLY A 450 -3.16 -15.15 -22.61
CA GLY A 450 -3.26 -13.96 -21.77
C GLY A 450 -4.54 -13.94 -20.93
N SER A 451 -5.28 -15.05 -20.85
CA SER A 451 -6.41 -15.17 -19.92
C SER A 451 -5.88 -15.22 -18.48
N LEU A 452 -5.78 -14.03 -17.90
CA LEU A 452 -5.45 -13.82 -16.49
C LEU A 452 -6.60 -14.40 -15.66
N GLY A 453 -6.42 -15.66 -15.24
CA GLY A 453 -7.44 -16.51 -14.64
C GLY A 453 -8.04 -15.92 -13.37
N GLY A 454 -9.12 -15.16 -13.53
CA GLY A 454 -9.79 -14.45 -12.45
C GLY A 454 -8.87 -13.44 -11.75
N LEU A 455 -8.70 -13.63 -10.45
CA LEU A 455 -8.06 -12.67 -9.55
C LEU A 455 -6.71 -13.19 -9.07
N GLY A 456 -5.75 -12.29 -8.92
CA GLY A 456 -4.60 -12.56 -8.05
C GLY A 456 -5.09 -12.80 -6.62
N ALA A 457 -4.25 -13.43 -5.80
CA ALA A 457 -4.50 -13.58 -4.38
C ALA A 457 -3.36 -12.97 -3.58
N SER A 458 -3.67 -12.51 -2.37
CA SER A 458 -2.70 -12.10 -1.35
C SER A 458 -3.19 -12.63 -0.01
N VAL A 459 -2.27 -12.94 0.91
CA VAL A 459 -2.59 -13.64 2.16
C VAL A 459 -2.49 -12.69 3.34
N VAL A 460 -3.48 -12.75 4.22
CA VAL A 460 -3.48 -12.05 5.50
C VAL A 460 -2.31 -12.55 6.35
N LYS A 461 -1.31 -11.69 6.57
CA LYS A 461 -0.09 -12.00 7.33
C LYS A 461 -0.17 -11.52 8.78
N ARG A 462 -0.91 -10.44 9.03
CA ARG A 462 -1.23 -9.92 10.37
C ARG A 462 -2.48 -9.05 10.30
N VAL A 463 -3.39 -9.21 11.27
CA VAL A 463 -4.44 -8.22 11.55
C VAL A 463 -4.14 -7.61 12.91
N GLU A 464 -4.07 -6.29 12.99
CA GLU A 464 -3.76 -5.56 14.22
C GLU A 464 -4.73 -4.38 14.37
N ARG A 465 -5.31 -4.18 15.56
CA ARG A 465 -6.10 -2.97 15.85
C ARG A 465 -5.16 -1.76 15.89
N VAL A 466 -5.50 -0.71 15.15
CA VAL A 466 -4.72 0.53 15.09
C VAL A 466 -5.57 1.74 15.41
N ALA A 467 -4.94 2.82 15.87
CA ALA A 467 -5.61 4.08 16.17
C ALA A 467 -6.42 4.56 14.96
N SER A 468 -7.71 4.83 15.20
CA SER A 468 -8.65 5.26 14.17
C SER A 468 -8.17 6.56 13.50
N PRO A 469 -8.03 6.59 12.16
CA PRO A 469 -7.64 7.78 11.41
C PRO A 469 -8.70 8.87 11.51
N GLU A 470 -8.30 10.12 11.33
CA GLU A 470 -9.18 11.25 11.58
C GLU A 470 -10.27 11.43 10.50
N TYR A 471 -9.92 11.15 9.25
CA TYR A 471 -10.83 11.14 8.12
C TYR A 471 -10.61 9.93 7.23
N VAL A 472 -11.71 9.60 6.56
CA VAL A 472 -11.94 8.30 5.96
C VAL A 472 -12.89 8.45 4.78
N TYR A 473 -12.66 7.68 3.73
CA TYR A 473 -13.12 7.98 2.38
C TYR A 473 -13.71 6.72 1.74
N ASN A 474 -14.46 6.89 0.66
CA ASN A 474 -14.94 5.77 -0.12
C ASN A 474 -15.36 6.24 -1.52
N ILE A 475 -15.41 5.31 -2.45
CA ILE A 475 -16.02 5.51 -3.76
C ILE A 475 -17.16 4.52 -3.94
N GLU A 476 -18.18 4.89 -4.70
CA GLU A 476 -19.21 3.97 -5.17
C GLU A 476 -19.00 3.76 -6.66
N VAL A 477 -18.62 2.53 -7.02
CA VAL A 477 -18.39 2.10 -8.41
C VAL A 477 -19.67 1.49 -8.98
N ALA A 478 -19.95 1.78 -10.26
CA ALA A 478 -21.16 1.34 -10.96
C ALA A 478 -21.27 -0.19 -11.08
N ASP A 479 -22.51 -0.67 -11.13
CA ASP A 479 -22.98 -2.05 -11.33
C ASP A 479 -22.45 -3.09 -10.33
N ASN A 480 -21.14 -3.39 -10.39
CA ASN A 480 -20.49 -4.50 -9.68
C ASN A 480 -20.23 -4.17 -8.19
N HIS A 481 -20.30 -2.88 -7.83
CA HIS A 481 -20.16 -2.36 -6.48
C HIS A 481 -18.91 -2.81 -5.69
N ASN A 482 -17.83 -3.12 -6.41
CA ASN A 482 -16.52 -3.45 -5.85
C ASN A 482 -15.39 -2.76 -6.63
N TYR A 483 -14.24 -2.61 -6.00
CA TYR A 483 -13.04 -1.99 -6.60
C TYR A 483 -11.76 -2.42 -5.90
N PHE A 484 -10.61 -2.07 -6.47
CA PHE A 484 -9.31 -2.38 -5.88
C PHE A 484 -8.71 -1.20 -5.13
N ILE A 485 -8.29 -1.42 -3.88
CA ILE A 485 -7.56 -0.45 -3.06
C ILE A 485 -6.24 -1.03 -2.54
N ARG A 486 -5.12 -0.34 -2.80
CA ARG A 486 -3.74 -0.88 -2.78
C ARG A 486 -3.60 -2.19 -3.58
N ASP A 487 -4.39 -2.30 -4.64
CA ASP A 487 -4.63 -3.50 -5.45
C ASP A 487 -5.26 -4.69 -4.69
N ILE A 488 -5.97 -4.51 -3.57
CA ILE A 488 -6.77 -5.54 -2.89
C ILE A 488 -8.26 -5.35 -3.24
N LEU A 489 -8.99 -6.41 -3.57
CA LEU A 489 -10.40 -6.33 -3.95
C LEU A 489 -11.30 -6.14 -2.72
N VAL A 490 -12.08 -5.06 -2.73
CA VAL A 490 -12.98 -4.67 -1.64
C VAL A 490 -14.36 -4.25 -2.17
N ALA A 491 -15.38 -4.40 -1.33
CA ALA A 491 -16.74 -3.95 -1.66
C ALA A 491 -16.96 -2.46 -1.27
N ASN A 492 -17.91 -1.82 -1.96
CA ASN A 492 -18.43 -0.50 -1.61
C ASN A 492 -18.97 -0.46 -0.16
N CYS A 493 -19.08 0.74 0.41
CA CYS A 493 -19.73 1.00 1.70
C CYS A 493 -20.62 2.24 1.57
N HIS A 494 -21.87 1.99 1.22
CA HIS A 494 -22.93 3.00 1.00
C HIS A 494 -23.15 3.87 2.24
N MET A 495 -23.85 5.00 2.07
CA MET A 495 -24.60 5.62 3.17
C MET A 495 -25.90 4.84 3.42
N LEU A 496 -26.75 5.26 4.36
CA LEU A 496 -28.16 4.84 4.38
C LEU A 496 -28.78 4.96 2.97
N SER A 497 -29.37 3.87 2.50
CA SER A 497 -30.12 3.83 1.22
C SER A 497 -31.38 4.71 1.25
N THR A 498 -32.00 4.98 0.10
CA THR A 498 -33.23 5.78 0.06
C THR A 498 -34.39 5.11 0.81
N SER A 499 -34.48 3.78 0.78
CA SER A 499 -35.45 3.02 1.58
C SER A 499 -35.12 3.04 3.07
N ALA A 500 -33.84 3.02 3.43
CA ALA A 500 -33.36 3.20 4.79
C ALA A 500 -33.74 4.57 5.39
N PHE A 501 -33.55 5.66 4.64
CA PHE A 501 -34.03 6.99 5.04
C PHE A 501 -35.55 7.03 5.17
N ASN A 502 -36.29 6.39 4.26
CA ASN A 502 -37.76 6.33 4.33
C ASN A 502 -38.28 5.53 5.54
N ALA A 503 -37.56 4.49 5.99
CA ALA A 503 -37.87 3.78 7.23
C ALA A 503 -37.61 4.64 8.48
N LEU A 504 -36.55 5.45 8.47
CA LEU A 504 -36.26 6.43 9.52
C LEU A 504 -37.27 7.59 9.55
N LEU A 505 -37.80 8.04 8.40
CA LEU A 505 -38.77 9.14 8.32
C LEU A 505 -39.99 8.91 9.23
N LYS A 506 -40.60 7.71 9.22
CA LYS A 506 -41.75 7.43 10.10
C LYS A 506 -41.39 7.59 11.58
N THR A 507 -40.18 7.23 11.97
CA THR A 507 -39.69 7.33 13.37
C THR A 507 -39.33 8.77 13.75
N LEU A 508 -39.11 9.65 12.77
CA LEU A 508 -38.93 11.10 12.95
C LEU A 508 -40.26 11.89 12.88
N GLU A 509 -41.33 11.25 12.40
CA GLU A 509 -42.71 11.76 12.40
C GLU A 509 -43.46 11.37 13.68
N GLU A 510 -43.37 10.10 14.07
CA GLU A 510 -44.00 9.51 15.26
C GLU A 510 -42.92 8.98 16.24
N PRO A 511 -42.11 9.86 16.85
CA PRO A 511 -41.03 9.47 17.76
C PRO A 511 -41.55 8.92 19.09
N PRO A 512 -40.97 7.83 19.64
CA PRO A 512 -41.24 7.43 21.02
C PRO A 512 -40.79 8.54 22.01
N PRO A 513 -41.57 8.84 23.07
CA PRO A 513 -41.34 10.01 23.93
C PRO A 513 -40.06 9.92 24.79
N HIS A 514 -39.38 8.77 24.78
CA HIS A 514 -38.12 8.52 25.46
C HIS A 514 -36.89 8.59 24.54
N VAL A 515 -37.01 9.08 23.30
CA VAL A 515 -35.95 9.03 22.28
C VAL A 515 -35.61 10.41 21.72
N ILE A 516 -34.31 10.67 21.51
CA ILE A 516 -33.80 11.90 20.87
C ILE A 516 -32.77 11.55 19.79
N PHE A 517 -32.93 12.09 18.58
CA PHE A 517 -31.98 11.96 17.48
C PHE A 517 -31.14 13.23 17.31
N ILE A 518 -29.84 13.09 17.01
CA ILE A 518 -28.93 14.19 16.70
C ILE A 518 -28.13 13.85 15.45
N LEU A 519 -28.61 14.33 14.31
CA LEU A 519 -27.94 14.22 13.02
C LEU A 519 -26.83 15.28 12.95
N ALA A 520 -25.60 14.89 12.59
CA ALA A 520 -24.48 15.82 12.42
C ALA A 520 -23.93 15.73 10.99
N THR A 521 -23.79 16.86 10.30
CA THR A 521 -23.27 16.91 8.92
C THR A 521 -22.41 18.14 8.67
N THR A 522 -21.52 18.06 7.67
CA THR A 522 -20.81 19.21 7.10
C THR A 522 -21.48 19.78 5.85
N GLU A 523 -22.44 19.08 5.26
CA GLU A 523 -23.00 19.37 3.93
C GLU A 523 -24.53 19.33 3.97
N VAL A 524 -25.14 20.39 4.51
CA VAL A 524 -26.61 20.45 4.71
C VAL A 524 -27.41 20.28 3.40
N ASN A 525 -26.86 20.72 2.27
CA ASN A 525 -27.49 20.60 0.95
C ASN A 525 -27.64 19.14 0.46
N ARG A 526 -26.96 18.18 1.10
CA ARG A 526 -27.11 16.74 0.83
C ARG A 526 -28.09 16.03 1.79
N VAL A 527 -28.68 16.74 2.75
CA VAL A 527 -29.74 16.21 3.64
C VAL A 527 -31.11 16.42 2.97
N PRO A 528 -31.93 15.36 2.78
CA PRO A 528 -33.26 15.50 2.18
C PRO A 528 -34.13 16.52 2.92
N ALA A 529 -34.88 17.34 2.17
CA ALA A 529 -35.76 18.36 2.75
C ALA A 529 -36.80 17.79 3.73
N THR A 530 -37.20 16.52 3.54
CA THR A 530 -38.09 15.78 4.45
C THR A 530 -37.48 15.51 5.83
N ILE A 531 -36.16 15.28 5.92
CA ILE A 531 -35.44 15.17 7.20
C ILE A 531 -35.26 16.57 7.80
N THR A 532 -34.82 17.53 7.00
CA THR A 532 -34.57 18.92 7.43
C THR A 532 -35.83 19.60 7.98
N SER A 533 -37.03 19.28 7.49
CA SER A 533 -38.29 19.83 8.02
C SER A 533 -38.81 19.15 9.30
N ARG A 534 -38.20 18.03 9.73
CA ARG A 534 -38.57 17.27 10.94
C ARG A 534 -37.56 17.41 12.08
N CYS A 535 -36.46 18.15 11.88
CA CYS A 535 -35.38 18.32 12.84
C CYS A 535 -35.14 19.80 13.19
N GLN A 536 -34.84 20.10 14.46
CA GLN A 536 -34.39 21.44 14.85
C GLN A 536 -32.94 21.65 14.35
N ARG A 537 -32.79 22.49 13.31
CA ARG A 537 -31.50 22.77 12.66
C ARG A 537 -30.67 23.79 13.44
N PHE A 538 -29.37 23.55 13.56
CA PHE A 538 -28.39 24.46 14.14
C PHE A 538 -27.12 24.54 13.28
N ASP A 539 -26.87 25.72 12.68
CA ASP A 539 -25.69 25.99 11.87
C ASP A 539 -24.51 26.48 12.72
N PHE A 540 -23.48 25.65 12.81
CA PHE A 540 -22.22 25.93 13.49
C PHE A 540 -21.28 26.73 12.58
N LYS A 541 -20.81 27.88 13.07
CA LYS A 541 -19.93 28.79 12.34
C LYS A 541 -18.47 28.34 12.44
N ARG A 542 -17.61 28.81 11.54
CA ARG A 542 -16.15 28.72 11.74
C ARG A 542 -15.76 29.60 12.93
N ALA A 543 -14.76 29.17 13.70
CA ALA A 543 -14.11 30.03 14.67
C ALA A 543 -13.36 31.17 13.98
N THR A 544 -13.34 32.33 14.61
CA THR A 544 -12.45 33.45 14.26
C THR A 544 -11.01 33.14 14.66
N LEU A 545 -10.05 33.91 14.12
CA LEU A 545 -8.65 33.81 14.51
C LEU A 545 -8.45 34.07 16.01
N HIS A 546 -9.18 35.03 16.58
CA HIS A 546 -9.11 35.38 18.00
C HIS A 546 -9.56 34.21 18.90
N GLU A 547 -10.71 33.60 18.62
CA GLU A 547 -11.22 32.45 19.40
C GLU A 547 -10.28 31.25 19.32
N LEU A 548 -9.65 31.01 18.15
CA LEU A 548 -8.63 29.97 18.00
C LEU A 548 -7.37 30.28 18.81
N MET A 549 -6.82 31.50 18.71
CA MET A 549 -5.63 31.89 19.49
C MET A 549 -5.90 31.81 21.00
N GLN A 550 -7.08 32.23 21.46
CA GLN A 550 -7.50 32.12 22.86
C GLN A 550 -7.54 30.65 23.30
N GLN A 551 -8.25 29.78 22.58
CA GLN A 551 -8.37 28.36 22.95
C GLN A 551 -7.02 27.65 22.94
N LEU A 552 -6.20 27.87 21.91
CA LEU A 552 -4.91 27.19 21.76
C LEU A 552 -3.89 27.70 22.78
N GLY A 553 -3.89 29.01 23.08
CA GLY A 553 -3.09 29.57 24.17
C GLY A 553 -3.52 29.05 25.54
N ASP A 554 -4.81 28.88 25.79
CA ASP A 554 -5.31 28.32 27.05
C ASP A 554 -5.13 26.80 27.16
N ILE A 555 -5.01 26.07 26.07
CA ILE A 555 -4.57 24.66 26.06
C ILE A 555 -3.07 24.58 26.33
N ALA A 556 -2.25 25.39 25.66
CA ALA A 556 -0.80 25.43 25.85
C ALA A 556 -0.40 25.69 27.31
N LYS A 557 -0.97 26.73 27.94
CA LYS A 557 -0.77 27.03 29.37
C LYS A 557 -1.08 25.85 30.30
N LYS A 558 -2.10 25.05 29.98
CA LYS A 558 -2.53 23.90 30.81
C LYS A 558 -1.66 22.66 30.63
N GLU A 559 -0.95 22.55 29.51
CA GLU A 559 0.12 21.55 29.32
C GLU A 559 1.49 22.04 29.81
N GLY A 560 1.64 23.32 30.16
CA GLY A 560 2.93 23.93 30.53
C GLY A 560 3.79 24.36 29.33
N MET A 561 3.21 24.49 28.13
CA MET A 561 3.90 24.99 26.94
C MET A 561 3.93 26.52 26.91
N GLU A 562 5.12 27.11 26.75
CA GLU A 562 5.29 28.52 26.40
C GLU A 562 5.24 28.67 24.87
N LEU A 563 4.35 29.51 24.34
CA LEU A 563 4.30 29.82 22.91
C LEU A 563 4.62 31.29 22.67
N GLU A 564 5.48 31.57 21.69
CA GLU A 564 5.61 32.93 21.15
C GLU A 564 4.28 33.38 20.53
N PRO A 565 3.85 34.65 20.68
CA PRO A 565 2.57 35.12 20.13
C PRO A 565 2.44 34.91 18.62
N ALA A 566 3.52 35.10 17.86
CA ALA A 566 3.55 34.85 16.42
C ALA A 566 3.44 33.35 16.06
N ALA A 567 4.01 32.46 16.88
CA ALA A 567 3.87 31.02 16.72
C ALA A 567 2.40 30.58 16.92
N LEU A 568 1.78 31.07 18.00
CA LEU A 568 0.36 30.85 18.31
C LEU A 568 -0.56 31.37 17.19
N GLU A 569 -0.26 32.57 16.65
CA GLU A 569 -1.02 33.12 15.51
C GLU A 569 -0.88 32.27 14.26
N LEU A 570 0.32 31.82 13.89
CA LEU A 570 0.55 30.99 12.72
C LEU A 570 -0.20 29.64 12.80
N VAL A 571 -0.19 28.99 13.97
CA VAL A 571 -0.97 27.75 14.20
C VAL A 571 -2.48 28.03 14.09
N ALA A 572 -2.96 29.15 14.64
CA ALA A 572 -4.38 29.52 14.59
C ALA A 572 -4.84 29.91 13.17
N ARG A 573 -3.98 30.56 12.36
CA ARG A 573 -4.20 30.81 10.93
C ARG A 573 -4.32 29.49 10.16
N GLN A 574 -3.35 28.59 10.34
CA GLN A 574 -3.33 27.28 9.68
C GLN A 574 -4.53 26.39 10.07
N ALA A 575 -5.08 26.56 11.27
CA ALA A 575 -6.30 25.91 11.72
C ALA A 575 -7.58 26.36 10.98
N ASN A 576 -7.56 27.48 10.26
CA ASN A 576 -8.60 27.92 9.31
C ASN A 576 -10.06 27.86 9.84
N GLY A 577 -10.26 28.24 11.11
CA GLY A 577 -11.56 28.23 11.78
C GLY A 577 -11.98 26.89 12.42
N SER A 578 -11.05 25.94 12.57
CA SER A 578 -11.28 24.58 13.10
C SER A 578 -10.51 24.34 14.41
N PHE A 579 -11.21 24.36 15.55
CA PHE A 579 -10.60 24.11 16.87
C PHE A 579 -9.86 22.77 16.95
N ARG A 580 -10.39 21.71 16.33
CA ARG A 580 -9.74 20.39 16.32
C ARG A 580 -8.40 20.42 15.61
N ASP A 581 -8.32 21.12 14.48
CA ASP A 581 -7.16 21.06 13.61
C ASP A 581 -6.02 21.87 14.22
N GLY A 582 -6.31 23.07 14.76
CA GLY A 582 -5.36 23.82 15.58
C GLY A 582 -4.88 23.06 16.81
N THR A 583 -5.78 22.38 17.53
CA THR A 583 -5.39 21.59 18.71
C THR A 583 -4.52 20.39 18.32
N SER A 584 -4.71 19.84 17.12
CA SER A 584 -3.90 18.73 16.59
C SER A 584 -2.52 19.18 16.10
N LEU A 585 -2.41 20.40 15.58
CA LEU A 585 -1.12 21.04 15.27
C LEU A 585 -0.34 21.36 16.56
N LEU A 586 -1.01 21.82 17.61
CA LEU A 586 -0.41 22.04 18.92
C LEU A 586 0.09 20.72 19.56
N ASP A 587 -0.68 19.63 19.43
CA ASP A 587 -0.29 18.26 19.82
C ASP A 587 1.01 17.84 19.11
N GLN A 588 1.13 18.09 17.80
CA GLN A 588 2.32 17.79 17.01
C GLN A 588 3.53 18.65 17.42
N LEU A 589 3.35 19.96 17.67
CA LEU A 589 4.43 20.84 18.12
C LEU A 589 4.98 20.41 19.49
N SER A 590 4.11 19.97 20.40
CA SER A 590 4.50 19.46 21.73
C SER A 590 5.41 18.22 21.70
N ALA A 591 5.51 17.54 20.54
CA ALA A 591 6.39 16.38 20.35
C ALA A 591 7.76 16.73 19.75
N TYR A 592 8.01 17.98 19.34
CA TYR A 592 9.21 18.38 18.56
C TYR A 592 10.18 19.30 19.31
N SER A 593 9.79 19.93 20.40
CA SER A 593 10.63 20.88 21.15
C SER A 593 10.50 20.71 22.67
N GLY A 594 11.43 21.32 23.41
CA GLY A 594 11.25 21.56 24.85
C GLY A 594 10.22 22.66 25.13
N ASP A 595 10.20 23.13 26.37
CA ASP A 595 9.11 23.90 26.99
C ASP A 595 8.67 25.16 26.22
N THR A 596 9.55 25.78 25.43
CA THR A 596 9.26 26.98 24.61
C THR A 596 9.14 26.66 23.11
N ILE A 597 7.98 26.96 22.52
CA ILE A 597 7.65 26.81 21.09
C ILE A 597 7.78 28.17 20.40
N THR A 598 8.78 28.28 19.52
CA THR A 598 9.07 29.49 18.73
C THR A 598 8.36 29.49 17.37
N LEU A 599 8.25 30.66 16.74
CA LEU A 599 7.74 30.82 15.37
C LEU A 599 8.51 29.92 14.39
N ARG A 600 9.83 29.81 14.57
CA ARG A 600 10.70 28.97 13.76
C ARG A 600 10.37 27.47 13.89
N HIS A 601 9.98 27.00 15.07
CA HIS A 601 9.55 25.61 15.25
C HIS A 601 8.26 25.32 14.45
N VAL A 602 7.33 26.29 14.42
CA VAL A 602 6.09 26.18 13.62
C VAL A 602 6.38 26.22 12.12
N GLN A 603 7.24 27.13 11.66
CA GLN A 603 7.66 27.20 10.25
C GLN A 603 8.31 25.89 9.77
N ILE A 604 9.22 25.31 10.57
CA ILE A 604 9.87 24.02 10.27
C ILE A 604 8.85 22.87 10.21
N LEU A 605 7.88 22.81 11.14
CA LEU A 605 6.85 21.75 11.13
C LEU A 605 5.89 21.89 9.92
N LEU A 606 5.57 23.11 9.51
CA LEU A 606 4.66 23.38 8.39
C LEU A 606 5.35 23.41 7.01
N GLY A 607 6.69 23.42 6.97
CA GLY A 607 7.46 23.64 5.73
C GLY A 607 7.27 25.04 5.15
N ALA A 608 6.87 26.01 5.96
CA ALA A 608 6.58 27.38 5.52
C ALA A 608 7.87 28.24 5.48
N ALA A 609 7.97 29.11 4.48
CA ALA A 609 9.11 30.02 4.35
C ALA A 609 9.03 31.17 5.37
N SER A 610 10.14 31.91 5.52
CA SER A 610 10.11 33.19 6.24
C SER A 610 9.35 34.25 5.43
N ARG A 611 8.62 35.13 6.13
CA ARG A 611 7.85 36.23 5.52
C ARG A 611 8.72 37.06 4.58
N GLU A 612 9.96 37.30 5.00
CA GLU A 612 10.94 38.14 4.35
C GLU A 612 11.30 37.60 2.94
N ILE A 613 11.33 36.28 2.76
CA ILE A 613 11.57 35.67 1.45
C ILE A 613 10.29 35.70 0.58
N ILE A 614 9.11 35.52 1.17
CA ILE A 614 7.83 35.67 0.45
C ILE A 614 7.62 37.13 -0.03
N HIS A 615 8.00 38.11 0.80
CA HIS A 615 8.09 39.51 0.40
C HIS A 615 9.06 39.68 -0.76
N GLU A 616 10.29 39.15 -0.66
CA GLU A 616 11.33 39.31 -1.68
C GLU A 616 10.92 38.71 -3.04
N ILE A 617 10.24 37.56 -3.05
CA ILE A 617 9.66 36.97 -4.27
C ILE A 617 8.59 37.90 -4.87
N ALA A 618 7.68 38.45 -4.04
CA ALA A 618 6.67 39.41 -4.49
C ALA A 618 7.28 40.74 -4.98
N ALA A 619 8.36 41.20 -4.36
CA ALA A 619 9.12 42.38 -4.76
C ALA A 619 9.85 42.17 -6.09
N ALA A 620 10.44 40.99 -6.30
CA ALA A 620 11.03 40.61 -7.59
C ALA A 620 9.98 40.54 -8.71
N ILE A 621 8.75 40.09 -8.42
CA ILE A 621 7.63 40.13 -9.37
C ILE A 621 7.26 41.59 -9.72
N ALA A 622 7.14 42.47 -8.71
CA ALA A 622 6.82 43.89 -8.93
C ALA A 622 7.91 44.63 -9.72
N ALA A 623 9.19 44.40 -9.40
CA ALA A 623 10.35 45.00 -10.06
C ALA A 623 10.71 44.35 -11.41
N ARG A 624 10.10 43.19 -11.74
CA ARG A 624 10.41 42.34 -12.91
C ARG A 624 11.83 41.76 -12.91
N GLU A 625 12.41 41.55 -11.74
CA GLU A 625 13.79 41.09 -11.53
C GLU A 625 13.88 39.55 -11.41
N ILE A 626 13.79 38.84 -12.55
CA ILE A 626 13.81 37.36 -12.63
C ILE A 626 14.90 36.73 -11.74
N GLY A 627 16.16 37.16 -11.91
CA GLY A 627 17.30 36.55 -11.20
C GLY A 627 17.24 36.73 -9.67
N ARG A 628 16.66 37.83 -9.20
CA ARG A 628 16.46 38.11 -7.77
C ARG A 628 15.37 37.21 -7.19
N GLY A 629 14.27 37.03 -7.92
CA GLY A 629 13.20 36.14 -7.53
C GLY A 629 13.63 34.66 -7.49
N ILE A 630 14.46 34.21 -8.45
CA ILE A 630 14.98 32.84 -8.47
C ILE A 630 15.89 32.63 -7.26
N ALA A 631 16.84 33.54 -6.99
CA ALA A 631 17.70 33.47 -5.81
C ALA A 631 16.91 33.46 -4.49
N ALA A 632 15.77 34.15 -4.43
CA ALA A 632 14.87 34.11 -3.27
C ALA A 632 14.13 32.76 -3.14
N VAL A 633 13.68 32.16 -4.25
CA VAL A 633 13.11 30.81 -4.26
C VAL A 633 14.15 29.77 -3.81
N ASP A 634 15.36 29.80 -4.38
CA ASP A 634 16.46 28.91 -4.01
C ASP A 634 16.80 29.02 -2.51
N ALA A 635 16.90 30.25 -1.99
CA ALA A 635 17.18 30.50 -0.57
C ALA A 635 16.09 29.96 0.38
N ALA A 636 14.82 29.95 -0.01
CA ALA A 636 13.76 29.32 0.78
C ALA A 636 13.84 27.79 0.75
N VAL A 637 14.18 27.20 -0.40
CA VAL A 637 14.30 25.75 -0.57
C VAL A 637 15.54 25.21 0.18
N ASP A 638 16.68 25.90 0.09
CA ASP A 638 17.88 25.58 0.88
C ASP A 638 17.67 25.76 2.40
N ALA A 639 16.79 26.70 2.79
CA ALA A 639 16.35 26.84 4.18
C ALA A 639 15.36 25.74 4.64
N GLY A 640 14.92 24.86 3.73
CA GLY A 640 14.07 23.71 4.00
C GLY A 640 12.56 23.94 3.89
N ALA A 641 12.11 25.04 3.26
CA ALA A 641 10.69 25.27 2.98
C ALA A 641 10.20 24.39 1.80
N ASP A 642 8.95 23.94 1.86
CA ASP A 642 8.34 23.13 0.80
C ASP A 642 7.95 24.01 -0.41
N PRO A 643 8.38 23.69 -1.65
CA PRO A 643 8.06 24.50 -2.84
C PRO A 643 6.56 24.76 -3.07
N ARG A 644 5.66 23.86 -2.66
CA ARG A 644 4.21 24.07 -2.78
C ARG A 644 3.68 24.98 -1.68
N GLN A 645 4.30 24.96 -0.50
CA GLN A 645 3.96 25.91 0.55
C GLN A 645 4.48 27.31 0.20
N ILE A 646 5.71 27.45 -0.32
CA ILE A 646 6.20 28.72 -0.91
C ILE A 646 5.20 29.25 -1.96
N ALA A 647 4.76 28.41 -2.89
CA ALA A 647 3.78 28.80 -3.91
C ALA A 647 2.44 29.31 -3.32
N ARG A 648 1.95 28.70 -2.24
CA ARG A 648 0.74 29.12 -1.52
C ARG A 648 0.94 30.40 -0.72
N ASP A 649 2.06 30.53 -0.03
CA ASP A 649 2.40 31.69 0.78
C ASP A 649 2.53 32.94 -0.12
N VAL A 650 3.15 32.80 -1.29
CA VAL A 650 3.16 33.84 -2.35
C VAL A 650 1.75 34.15 -2.86
N VAL A 651 0.87 33.16 -3.05
CA VAL A 651 -0.53 33.40 -3.44
C VAL A 651 -1.30 34.17 -2.37
N GLU A 652 -1.14 33.85 -1.08
CA GLU A 652 -1.82 34.60 -0.02
C GLU A 652 -1.25 36.04 0.11
N TYR A 653 0.07 36.20 -0.03
CA TYR A 653 0.73 37.50 0.01
C TYR A 653 0.33 38.41 -1.16
N LEU A 654 0.36 37.89 -2.40
CA LEU A 654 -0.11 38.59 -3.60
C LEU A 654 -1.61 38.91 -3.54
N ARG A 655 -2.42 38.07 -2.89
CA ARG A 655 -3.83 38.36 -2.61
C ARG A 655 -3.96 39.55 -1.65
N GLY A 656 -3.10 39.64 -0.63
CA GLY A 656 -2.98 40.82 0.24
C GLY A 656 -2.67 42.08 -0.56
N VAL A 657 -1.62 42.07 -1.38
CA VAL A 657 -1.24 43.18 -2.28
C VAL A 657 -2.41 43.57 -3.20
N LEU A 658 -3.12 42.60 -3.80
CA LEU A 658 -4.29 42.86 -4.64
C LEU A 658 -5.41 43.61 -3.89
N MET A 659 -5.66 43.33 -2.61
CA MET A 659 -6.68 44.06 -1.84
C MET A 659 -6.35 45.55 -1.68
N PHE A 660 -5.06 45.91 -1.55
CA PHE A 660 -4.64 47.32 -1.57
C PHE A 660 -4.82 47.94 -2.97
N VAL A 661 -4.45 47.23 -4.04
CA VAL A 661 -4.63 47.71 -5.43
C VAL A 661 -6.11 47.99 -5.75
N VAL A 662 -7.04 47.14 -5.28
CA VAL A 662 -8.50 47.35 -5.46
C VAL A 662 -9.16 48.16 -4.34
N LYS A 663 -8.38 48.72 -3.39
CA LYS A 663 -8.85 49.58 -2.29
C LYS A 663 -9.90 48.92 -1.38
N SER A 664 -9.67 47.66 -1.02
CA SER A 664 -10.51 46.83 -0.14
C SER A 664 -9.73 46.28 1.07
N ASP A 665 -8.67 46.99 1.47
CA ASP A 665 -7.70 46.61 2.50
C ASP A 665 -8.26 46.55 3.93
N ALA A 666 -9.42 47.15 4.18
CA ALA A 666 -10.13 47.11 5.47
C ALA A 666 -10.54 45.69 5.94
N THR A 667 -10.39 44.67 5.09
CA THR A 667 -10.65 43.25 5.42
C THR A 667 -9.39 42.44 5.74
N LEU A 668 -8.19 43.04 5.70
CA LEU A 668 -6.92 42.36 5.94
C LEU A 668 -6.48 42.42 7.41
N ASN A 669 -6.58 41.26 8.08
CA ASN A 669 -5.96 41.01 9.39
C ASN A 669 -4.45 40.73 9.23
N VAL A 670 -3.68 41.79 8.99
CA VAL A 670 -2.20 41.79 8.98
C VAL A 670 -1.68 42.93 9.85
N GLY A 671 -0.50 42.74 10.45
CA GLY A 671 0.16 43.76 11.28
C GLY A 671 0.63 44.97 10.46
N ASP A 672 0.83 46.11 11.13
CA ASP A 672 1.05 47.39 10.45
C ASP A 672 2.36 47.50 9.65
N GLU A 673 3.40 46.74 10.02
CA GLU A 673 4.64 46.58 9.24
C GLU A 673 4.33 45.94 7.87
N VAL A 674 3.71 44.75 7.88
CA VAL A 674 3.27 44.02 6.67
C VAL A 674 2.28 44.83 5.83
N ARG A 675 1.40 45.60 6.49
CA ARG A 675 0.47 46.53 5.84
C ARG A 675 1.20 47.65 5.10
N GLY A 676 2.32 48.15 5.64
CA GLY A 676 3.21 49.09 4.97
C GLY A 676 3.90 48.47 3.76
N GLU A 677 4.51 47.29 3.94
CA GLU A 677 5.17 46.51 2.88
C GLU A 677 4.23 46.23 1.69
N MET A 678 3.06 45.63 1.96
CA MET A 678 2.08 45.30 0.92
C MET A 678 1.56 46.54 0.20
N ARG A 679 1.40 47.68 0.90
CA ARG A 679 1.01 48.96 0.30
C ARG A 679 2.11 49.53 -0.60
N ALA A 680 3.38 49.37 -0.26
CA ALA A 680 4.51 49.80 -1.09
C ALA A 680 4.63 48.98 -2.39
N LEU A 681 4.33 47.68 -2.35
CA LEU A 681 4.25 46.81 -3.54
C LEU A 681 2.98 47.10 -4.38
N ALA A 682 1.85 47.37 -3.74
CA ALA A 682 0.60 47.75 -4.41
C ALA A 682 0.68 49.10 -5.16
N ALA A 683 1.67 49.94 -4.85
CA ALA A 683 1.95 51.16 -5.62
C ALA A 683 2.73 50.89 -6.93
N GLN A 684 3.32 49.70 -7.08
CA GLN A 684 4.16 49.29 -8.20
C GLN A 684 3.48 48.27 -9.13
N MET A 685 2.40 47.63 -8.68
CA MET A 685 1.65 46.61 -9.42
C MET A 685 0.21 47.03 -9.71
N ASN A 686 -0.31 46.63 -10.87
CA ASN A 686 -1.72 46.79 -11.23
C ASN A 686 -2.53 45.50 -10.98
N ALA A 687 -3.86 45.60 -11.06
CA ALA A 687 -4.77 44.49 -10.74
C ALA A 687 -4.65 43.29 -11.70
N GLU A 688 -4.26 43.53 -12.96
CA GLU A 688 -4.04 42.49 -13.97
C GLU A 688 -2.76 41.70 -13.67
N GLN A 689 -1.66 42.40 -13.37
CA GLN A 689 -0.38 41.79 -12.94
C GLN A 689 -0.57 40.93 -11.69
N CYS A 690 -1.23 41.47 -10.65
CA CYS A 690 -1.55 40.70 -9.44
C CYS A 690 -2.44 39.48 -9.74
N SER A 691 -3.49 39.65 -10.56
CA SER A 691 -4.39 38.55 -10.95
C SER A 691 -3.68 37.45 -11.76
N ARG A 692 -2.75 37.82 -12.65
CA ARG A 692 -1.94 36.90 -13.43
C ARG A 692 -0.95 36.14 -12.55
N ALA A 693 -0.18 36.85 -11.71
CA ALA A 693 0.76 36.22 -10.78
C ALA A 693 0.04 35.27 -9.80
N LEU A 694 -1.13 35.66 -9.28
CA LEU A 694 -1.99 34.79 -8.47
C LEU A 694 -2.37 33.49 -9.19
N ARG A 695 -2.76 33.56 -10.48
CA ARG A 695 -3.08 32.37 -11.27
C ARG A 695 -1.87 31.49 -11.51
N LEU A 696 -0.73 32.07 -11.89
CA LEU A 696 0.50 31.34 -12.18
C LEU A 696 1.04 30.60 -10.96
N PHE A 697 1.12 31.26 -9.80
CA PHE A 697 1.57 30.61 -8.57
C PHE A 697 0.54 29.62 -8.02
N SER A 698 -0.76 29.86 -8.21
CA SER A 698 -1.81 28.85 -7.91
C SER A 698 -1.68 27.61 -8.79
N GLN A 699 -1.33 27.79 -10.06
CA GLN A 699 -1.12 26.69 -11.01
C GLN A 699 0.18 25.93 -10.69
N ALA A 700 1.28 26.62 -10.38
CA ALA A 700 2.51 26.00 -9.90
C ALA A 700 2.29 25.16 -8.64
N ALA A 701 1.49 25.64 -7.67
CA ALA A 701 1.12 24.88 -6.48
C ALA A 701 0.38 23.55 -6.77
N LEU A 702 -0.22 23.41 -7.96
CA LEU A 702 -0.81 22.16 -8.46
C LEU A 702 0.21 21.34 -9.27
N ASP A 703 0.98 21.95 -10.17
CA ASP A 703 1.88 21.26 -11.10
C ASP A 703 3.17 20.75 -10.45
N LEU A 704 3.59 21.35 -9.32
CA LEU A 704 4.60 20.81 -8.40
C LEU A 704 4.24 19.41 -7.84
N ARG A 705 3.07 18.86 -8.17
CA ARG A 705 2.67 17.47 -7.88
C ARG A 705 3.16 16.47 -8.94
N ASN A 706 3.41 16.92 -10.17
CA ASN A 706 3.61 16.08 -11.35
C ASN A 706 4.97 16.32 -12.04
N SER A 707 5.72 17.36 -11.65
CA SER A 707 7.00 17.73 -12.25
C SER A 707 8.16 16.81 -11.88
N ALA A 708 9.07 16.57 -12.82
CA ALA A 708 10.30 15.80 -12.60
C ALA A 708 11.41 16.58 -11.86
N SER A 709 11.26 17.91 -11.75
CA SER A 709 12.06 18.78 -10.87
C SER A 709 11.16 19.33 -9.75
N PRO A 710 11.65 19.43 -8.50
CA PRO A 710 10.85 19.87 -7.36
C PRO A 710 10.60 21.40 -7.30
N THR A 711 11.30 22.20 -8.11
CA THR A 711 11.24 23.68 -8.09
C THR A 711 10.77 24.27 -9.43
N LEU A 712 11.00 23.57 -10.54
CA LEU A 712 10.80 24.11 -11.90
C LEU A 712 9.43 24.79 -12.17
N PRO A 713 8.26 24.28 -11.74
CA PRO A 713 7.00 24.98 -11.96
C PRO A 713 6.89 26.33 -11.20
N LEU A 714 7.60 26.48 -10.07
CA LEU A 714 7.67 27.72 -9.29
C LEU A 714 8.59 28.73 -9.98
N GLU A 715 9.74 28.26 -10.50
CA GLU A 715 10.64 29.06 -11.36
C GLU A 715 9.91 29.54 -12.62
N MET A 716 9.17 28.66 -13.29
CA MET A 716 8.36 29.00 -14.47
C MET A 716 7.27 30.03 -14.14
N ALA A 717 6.51 29.84 -13.05
CA ALA A 717 5.49 30.81 -12.64
C ALA A 717 6.07 32.18 -12.30
N LEU A 718 7.29 32.25 -11.75
CA LEU A 718 8.01 33.50 -11.50
C LEU A 718 8.44 34.19 -12.81
N VAL A 719 9.02 33.45 -13.75
CA VAL A 719 9.41 33.97 -15.08
C VAL A 719 8.18 34.44 -15.85
N GLU A 720 7.11 33.63 -15.87
CA GLU A 720 5.85 33.99 -16.53
C GLU A 720 5.09 35.11 -15.82
N ALA A 721 5.33 35.39 -14.53
CA ALA A 721 4.74 36.53 -13.82
C ALA A 721 5.49 37.85 -14.07
N THR A 722 6.79 37.79 -14.39
CA THR A 722 7.66 38.95 -14.59
C THR A 722 7.73 39.41 -16.05
N MET A 723 7.53 38.50 -17.02
CA MET A 723 7.43 38.83 -18.46
C MET A 723 6.07 39.42 -18.83
N ASP A 724 5.99 40.35 -19.78
CA ASP A 724 4.70 40.85 -20.30
C ASP A 724 3.95 39.82 -21.18
N PRO A 725 2.61 39.90 -21.31
CA PRO A 725 1.86 38.96 -22.13
C PRO A 725 2.14 39.18 -23.62
N THR A 726 2.55 38.14 -24.35
CA THR A 726 2.58 38.17 -25.81
C THR A 726 1.16 38.21 -26.38
N PRO A 727 0.82 39.14 -27.30
CA PRO A 727 -0.51 39.20 -27.91
C PRO A 727 -0.80 37.96 -28.77
N VAL A 728 -1.58 37.02 -28.25
CA VAL A 728 -2.07 35.87 -29.02
C VAL A 728 -3.18 36.32 -29.96
N ALA A 729 -2.94 36.26 -31.27
CA ALA A 729 -3.95 36.58 -32.28
C ALA A 729 -5.10 35.56 -32.24
N VAL A 730 -6.28 35.99 -31.79
CA VAL A 730 -7.46 35.12 -31.64
C VAL A 730 -8.07 34.80 -33.01
N ALA A 731 -7.89 33.56 -33.46
CA ALA A 731 -8.64 33.05 -34.61
C ALA A 731 -10.12 32.87 -34.23
N ALA A 732 -11.02 33.55 -34.93
CA ALA A 732 -12.46 33.51 -34.63
C ALA A 732 -13.08 32.14 -35.00
N ALA A 733 -13.79 31.54 -34.06
CA ALA A 733 -14.56 30.32 -34.32
C ALA A 733 -15.82 30.62 -35.17
N PRO A 734 -16.19 29.77 -36.14
CA PRO A 734 -17.37 30.00 -36.97
C PRO A 734 -18.67 29.71 -36.21
N ALA A 735 -19.65 30.62 -36.34
CA ALA A 735 -20.98 30.44 -35.78
C ALA A 735 -21.83 29.47 -36.63
N SER A 736 -22.75 28.74 -35.99
CA SER A 736 -23.64 27.79 -36.64
C SER A 736 -24.72 28.47 -37.50
N GLY A 737 -24.75 28.18 -38.80
CA GLY A 737 -25.83 28.53 -39.72
C GLY A 737 -26.40 27.28 -40.40
N ALA A 738 -27.72 27.18 -40.52
CA ALA A 738 -28.42 26.02 -41.09
C ALA A 738 -28.96 26.27 -42.51
N ARG A 739 -29.45 25.20 -43.16
CA ARG A 739 -30.05 25.13 -44.52
C ARG A 739 -29.01 25.11 -45.66
N THR A 740 -29.20 24.42 -46.80
CA THR A 740 -30.20 23.41 -47.24
C THR A 740 -29.67 22.71 -48.50
N GLY A 741 -30.12 21.48 -48.77
CA GLY A 741 -30.18 20.95 -50.15
C GLY A 741 -29.18 19.86 -50.52
N ALA A 742 -29.73 18.75 -50.99
CA ALA A 742 -29.11 17.77 -51.90
C ALA A 742 -29.95 17.78 -53.21
N PRO A 743 -29.68 16.96 -54.25
CA PRO A 743 -28.56 16.02 -54.45
C PRO A 743 -27.86 16.17 -55.82
N ALA A 744 -26.71 15.50 -55.99
CA ALA A 744 -26.20 15.07 -57.30
C ALA A 744 -25.27 13.85 -57.11
N ALA A 745 -25.29 12.91 -58.06
CA ALA A 745 -24.42 11.73 -58.06
C ALA A 745 -23.70 11.59 -59.41
N SER A 746 -22.48 11.06 -59.43
CA SER A 746 -21.95 10.33 -60.58
C SER A 746 -20.69 9.50 -60.28
N ALA A 747 -20.65 8.30 -60.87
CA ALA A 747 -19.52 7.47 -61.29
C ALA A 747 -18.13 7.55 -60.60
N ASN A 748 -17.73 6.41 -60.04
CA ASN A 748 -16.37 5.88 -60.20
C ASN A 748 -16.23 5.29 -61.62
N PRO A 749 -15.06 5.35 -62.28
CA PRO A 749 -14.42 4.08 -62.64
C PRO A 749 -12.87 4.05 -62.66
N LEU A 750 -12.34 2.88 -62.32
CA LEU A 750 -11.05 2.24 -62.69
C LEU A 750 -9.77 3.08 -62.86
N ALA A 751 -8.92 2.96 -61.83
CA ALA A 751 -7.47 2.72 -61.85
C ALA A 751 -6.68 2.71 -63.18
N THR A 752 -5.50 3.35 -63.14
CA THR A 752 -4.21 2.72 -63.53
C THR A 752 -3.04 3.46 -62.87
N ALA A 753 -1.91 2.79 -62.65
CA ALA A 753 -0.75 3.34 -61.93
C ALA A 753 0.52 3.44 -62.79
N PRO A 754 1.31 4.51 -62.61
CA PRO A 754 2.76 4.48 -62.87
C PRO A 754 3.58 4.24 -61.59
N LYS A 755 4.86 3.84 -61.76
CA LYS A 755 5.77 3.38 -60.70
C LYS A 755 6.60 4.51 -60.03
N PRO A 756 7.14 4.29 -58.81
CA PRO A 756 7.78 5.33 -58.00
C PRO A 756 9.24 5.61 -58.37
N LYS A 757 9.75 6.80 -57.99
CA LYS A 757 11.19 7.13 -57.91
C LYS A 757 11.49 8.16 -56.81
N ALA A 758 12.71 8.06 -56.28
CA ALA A 758 13.47 9.06 -55.51
C ALA A 758 12.91 9.51 -54.14
N GLU A 759 13.35 8.82 -53.10
CA GLU A 759 13.33 9.33 -51.72
C GLU A 759 14.40 10.44 -51.53
N PRO A 760 14.13 11.51 -50.77
CA PRO A 760 15.17 12.40 -50.27
C PRO A 760 15.89 11.78 -49.06
N THR A 761 16.97 11.06 -49.36
CA THR A 761 18.10 10.63 -48.51
C THR A 761 18.09 11.09 -47.03
N TYR A 762 17.62 10.25 -46.11
CA TYR A 762 18.01 10.35 -44.70
C TYR A 762 19.39 9.70 -44.49
N GLN A 763 20.39 10.50 -44.12
CA GLN A 763 21.73 9.98 -43.83
C GLN A 763 21.75 9.17 -42.53
N ARG A 764 22.07 7.88 -42.67
CA ARG A 764 22.20 6.91 -41.57
C ARG A 764 23.49 7.17 -40.77
N VAL A 765 23.43 8.08 -39.79
CA VAL A 765 24.49 8.18 -38.78
C VAL A 765 24.56 6.85 -38.02
N THR A 766 25.67 6.15 -38.14
CA THR A 766 25.85 4.82 -37.54
C THR A 766 26.27 4.96 -36.08
N ALA A 767 25.69 4.14 -35.21
CA ALA A 767 26.05 4.11 -33.79
C ALA A 767 27.52 3.63 -33.63
N PRO A 768 28.43 4.44 -33.06
CA PRO A 768 29.83 4.04 -32.90
C PRO A 768 29.96 2.93 -31.87
N LYS A 769 30.58 1.81 -32.26
CA LYS A 769 30.99 0.74 -31.34
C LYS A 769 31.92 1.32 -30.27
N LYS A 770 31.53 1.29 -28.99
CA LYS A 770 32.51 1.35 -27.91
C LYS A 770 33.16 -0.01 -27.76
N SER A 771 34.35 -0.16 -28.35
CA SER A 771 35.24 -1.29 -28.11
C SER A 771 35.67 -1.33 -26.64
N ALA A 772 36.05 -2.52 -26.17
CA ALA A 772 36.75 -2.63 -24.90
C ALA A 772 38.09 -1.89 -24.98
N LYS A 773 38.29 -0.89 -24.12
CA LYS A 773 39.63 -0.44 -23.74
C LYS A 773 40.11 -1.33 -22.59
N ALA A 774 41.34 -1.82 -22.68
CA ALA A 774 42.04 -2.35 -21.52
C ALA A 774 42.18 -1.25 -20.45
N PRO A 775 42.22 -1.60 -19.15
CA PRO A 775 42.46 -0.62 -18.10
C PRO A 775 43.88 -0.07 -18.21
N THR A 776 44.02 1.23 -18.48
CA THR A 776 45.25 1.96 -18.15
C THR A 776 45.48 1.93 -16.64
N PRO A 777 46.74 1.96 -16.18
CA PRO A 777 47.07 1.69 -14.78
C PRO A 777 46.48 2.72 -13.82
N PRO A 778 46.21 2.33 -12.55
CA PRO A 778 45.87 3.28 -11.51
C PRO A 778 47.05 4.25 -11.25
N ALA A 779 46.73 5.46 -10.79
CA ALA A 779 47.74 6.42 -10.36
C ALA A 779 48.54 5.87 -9.16
N GLU A 780 49.77 6.36 -9.03
CA GLU A 780 50.63 6.11 -7.87
C GLU A 780 49.89 6.51 -6.59
N ASN A 781 49.67 5.52 -5.72
CA ASN A 781 49.31 5.73 -4.32
C ASN A 781 50.53 5.33 -3.50
N ASP A 782 50.70 5.95 -2.32
CA ASP A 782 51.76 5.59 -1.38
C ASP A 782 51.75 4.08 -1.09
N PRO A 783 52.93 3.45 -0.86
CA PRO A 783 53.02 2.00 -0.68
C PRO A 783 52.12 1.57 0.49
N PRO A 784 51.21 0.59 0.29
CA PRO A 784 50.29 0.17 1.34
C PRO A 784 51.09 -0.44 2.51
N GLU A 785 50.76 -0.03 3.73
CA GLU A 785 51.26 -0.68 4.94
C GLU A 785 50.87 -2.16 4.90
N ILE A 786 51.84 -3.06 4.75
CA ILE A 786 51.57 -4.49 4.61
C ILE A 786 51.25 -5.04 6.00
N PHE A 787 49.95 -5.14 6.33
CA PHE A 787 49.45 -5.54 7.65
C PHE A 787 49.61 -7.05 7.98
N GLY A 788 50.57 -7.72 7.35
CA GLY A 788 50.87 -9.14 7.51
C GLY A 788 49.97 -10.07 6.69
N VAL A 789 49.96 -11.36 7.04
CA VAL A 789 49.17 -12.39 6.37
C VAL A 789 47.69 -12.28 6.74
N LEU A 790 46.80 -12.38 5.74
CA LEU A 790 45.35 -12.37 5.92
C LEU A 790 44.93 -13.42 6.96
N SER A 791 44.43 -12.96 8.10
CA SER A 791 44.08 -13.80 9.24
C SER A 791 43.07 -13.07 10.13
N ILE A 792 42.24 -13.81 10.88
CA ILE A 792 41.22 -13.19 11.75
C ILE A 792 41.83 -12.28 12.84
N PRO A 793 42.96 -12.60 13.49
CA PRO A 793 43.63 -11.66 14.39
C PRO A 793 44.07 -10.37 13.69
N ALA A 794 44.64 -10.44 12.48
CA ALA A 794 45.04 -9.25 11.72
C ALA A 794 43.84 -8.42 11.26
N LEU A 795 42.76 -9.07 10.79
CA LEU A 795 41.51 -8.40 10.41
C LEU A 795 40.85 -7.68 11.60
N LYS A 796 40.81 -8.31 12.79
CA LYS A 796 40.28 -7.69 14.01
C LYS A 796 41.14 -6.52 14.47
N LYS A 797 42.48 -6.67 14.47
CA LYS A 797 43.43 -5.63 14.89
C LYS A 797 43.33 -4.36 14.04
N ASN A 798 43.12 -4.51 12.73
CA ASN A 798 43.17 -3.39 11.77
C ASN A 798 41.78 -2.93 11.28
N TRP A 799 40.70 -3.40 11.91
CA TRP A 799 39.31 -3.26 11.42
C TRP A 799 38.88 -1.79 11.22
N GLU A 800 39.18 -0.90 12.17
CA GLU A 800 38.88 0.53 12.01
C GLU A 800 39.60 1.17 10.82
N SER A 801 40.86 0.82 10.59
CA SER A 801 41.66 1.34 9.48
C SER A 801 41.09 0.86 8.15
N LEU A 802 40.64 -0.39 8.07
CA LEU A 802 39.95 -0.95 6.91
C LEU A 802 38.61 -0.23 6.63
N ILE A 803 37.82 0.09 7.66
CA ILE A 803 36.58 0.88 7.50
C ILE A 803 36.89 2.31 7.02
N LYS A 804 37.90 2.97 7.60
CA LYS A 804 38.34 4.32 7.20
C LYS A 804 38.87 4.36 5.76
N ALA A 805 39.60 3.33 5.33
CA ALA A 805 40.03 3.16 3.95
C ALA A 805 38.84 2.90 3.01
N PHE A 806 37.93 1.98 3.37
CA PHE A 806 36.74 1.70 2.58
C PHE A 806 35.80 2.91 2.46
N GLN A 807 35.72 3.77 3.47
CA GLN A 807 34.95 5.02 3.40
C GLN A 807 35.46 5.99 2.30
N LYS A 808 36.73 5.92 1.90
CA LYS A 808 37.26 6.66 0.74
C LYS A 808 36.74 6.10 -0.58
N VAL A 809 36.51 4.78 -0.66
CA VAL A 809 36.07 4.05 -1.87
C VAL A 809 34.54 4.05 -2.02
N ASN A 810 33.81 3.81 -0.92
CA ASN A 810 32.35 3.72 -0.90
C ASN A 810 31.78 4.39 0.37
N LYS A 811 31.58 5.71 0.28
CA LYS A 811 31.02 6.54 1.35
C LYS A 811 29.63 6.08 1.83
N ALA A 812 28.84 5.44 0.96
CA ALA A 812 27.46 5.04 1.24
C ALA A 812 27.38 3.74 2.05
N MET A 813 28.26 2.76 1.81
CA MET A 813 28.21 1.45 2.47
C MET A 813 29.15 1.32 3.67
N ALA A 814 30.22 2.12 3.77
CA ALA A 814 31.14 2.09 4.90
C ALA A 814 30.49 2.28 6.30
N PRO A 815 29.42 3.08 6.49
CA PRO A 815 28.75 3.19 7.79
C PRO A 815 28.20 1.86 8.32
N PHE A 816 27.72 0.97 7.45
CA PHE A 816 27.12 -0.31 7.87
C PHE A 816 28.17 -1.33 8.38
N LEU A 817 29.44 -1.15 8.05
CA LEU A 817 30.54 -1.98 8.57
C LEU A 817 30.95 -1.61 10.01
N LYS A 818 30.50 -0.46 10.55
CA LYS A 818 30.77 -0.07 11.94
C LYS A 818 30.11 -1.02 12.96
N ASP A 819 28.92 -1.52 12.63
CA ASP A 819 28.19 -2.51 13.45
C ASP A 819 28.53 -3.97 13.04
N ALA A 820 29.70 -4.18 12.43
CA ALA A 820 30.11 -5.47 11.88
C ALA A 820 31.49 -5.89 12.38
N GLU A 821 31.76 -7.19 12.41
CA GLU A 821 33.03 -7.77 12.85
C GLU A 821 33.46 -8.94 11.93
N PRO A 822 34.77 -9.17 11.71
CA PRO A 822 35.24 -10.37 11.02
C PRO A 822 35.13 -11.57 11.96
N VAL A 823 34.28 -12.53 11.60
CA VAL A 823 33.91 -13.69 12.44
C VAL A 823 34.82 -14.89 12.16
N ALA A 824 35.00 -15.25 10.88
CA ALA A 824 35.77 -16.41 10.46
C ALA A 824 36.44 -16.18 9.10
N LEU A 825 37.63 -16.74 8.93
CA LEU A 825 38.31 -16.89 7.64
C LEU A 825 38.39 -18.38 7.39
N LYS A 826 37.89 -18.85 6.25
CA LYS A 826 38.08 -20.23 5.81
C LYS A 826 38.35 -20.24 4.31
N ASP A 827 39.43 -20.90 3.92
CA ASP A 827 39.95 -20.85 2.56
C ASP A 827 40.07 -19.35 2.15
N ASP A 828 39.74 -18.98 0.92
CA ASP A 828 39.74 -17.58 0.49
C ASP A 828 38.49 -16.77 0.94
N THR A 829 37.68 -17.26 1.89
CA THR A 829 36.40 -16.61 2.27
C THR A 829 36.45 -15.95 3.65
N VAL A 830 36.37 -14.61 3.67
CA VAL A 830 36.17 -13.79 4.86
C VAL A 830 34.68 -13.70 5.19
N THR A 831 34.30 -14.19 6.37
CA THR A 831 32.94 -14.09 6.90
C THR A 831 32.81 -12.90 7.84
N ILE A 832 31.96 -11.93 7.47
CA ILE A 832 31.68 -10.72 8.25
C ILE A 832 30.32 -10.88 8.93
N GLY A 833 30.28 -10.76 10.26
CA GLY A 833 29.06 -10.78 11.06
C GLY A 833 28.58 -9.37 11.38
N PHE A 834 27.37 -9.02 10.96
CA PHE A 834 26.72 -7.74 11.24
C PHE A 834 25.77 -7.89 12.44
N PHE A 835 25.78 -6.93 13.36
CA PHE A 835 24.88 -6.96 14.53
C PHE A 835 23.41 -6.76 14.13
N TYR A 836 23.15 -5.94 13.11
CA TYR A 836 21.82 -5.69 12.57
C TYR A 836 21.60 -6.37 11.22
N GLU A 837 20.51 -7.13 11.14
CA GLU A 837 20.05 -7.84 9.95
C GLU A 837 19.78 -6.91 8.75
N LEU A 838 19.26 -5.71 9.00
CA LEU A 838 19.09 -4.67 7.98
C LEU A 838 20.44 -4.19 7.40
N HIS A 839 21.51 -4.19 8.21
CA HIS A 839 22.85 -3.79 7.78
C HIS A 839 23.52 -4.92 6.99
N GLN A 840 23.37 -6.18 7.44
CA GLN A 840 23.72 -7.38 6.67
C GLN A 840 23.08 -7.30 5.28
N THR A 841 21.76 -7.16 5.19
CA THR A 841 21.03 -7.29 3.92
C THR A 841 21.29 -6.11 2.98
N ARG A 842 21.56 -4.90 3.49
CA ARG A 842 22.00 -3.78 2.65
C ARG A 842 23.38 -4.03 2.04
N PHE A 843 24.36 -4.43 2.85
CA PHE A 843 25.72 -4.67 2.37
C PHE A 843 25.82 -5.93 1.48
N ASP A 844 25.03 -6.96 1.78
CA ASP A 844 25.04 -8.23 1.04
C ASP A 844 24.29 -8.16 -0.31
N ASN A 845 23.34 -7.24 -0.47
CA ASN A 845 22.69 -6.97 -1.76
C ASN A 845 23.54 -6.07 -2.67
N ASP A 846 24.37 -5.18 -2.13
CA ASP A 846 25.31 -4.37 -2.93
C ASP A 846 26.53 -5.20 -3.36
N LYS A 847 26.40 -5.81 -4.54
CA LYS A 847 27.49 -6.56 -5.20
C LYS A 847 28.73 -5.70 -5.46
N ASN A 848 28.58 -4.39 -5.70
CA ASN A 848 29.70 -3.49 -5.97
C ASN A 848 30.48 -3.21 -4.67
N ALA A 849 29.78 -2.90 -3.58
CA ALA A 849 30.39 -2.70 -2.26
C ALA A 849 31.16 -3.94 -1.78
N LYS A 850 30.62 -5.15 -1.98
CA LYS A 850 31.34 -6.39 -1.67
C LYS A 850 32.59 -6.58 -2.53
N VAL A 851 32.53 -6.36 -3.85
CA VAL A 851 33.73 -6.47 -4.72
C VAL A 851 34.77 -5.41 -4.35
N GLN A 852 34.34 -4.19 -4.02
CA GLN A 852 35.23 -3.10 -3.57
C GLN A 852 35.90 -3.41 -2.22
N PHE A 853 35.18 -3.96 -1.24
CA PHE A 853 35.77 -4.31 0.06
C PHE A 853 36.66 -5.56 -0.03
N ALA A 854 36.27 -6.55 -0.83
CA ALA A 854 37.10 -7.73 -1.11
C ALA A 854 38.44 -7.33 -1.77
N ARG A 855 38.38 -6.40 -2.74
CA ARG A 855 39.58 -5.84 -3.36
C ARG A 855 40.43 -5.03 -2.38
N LEU A 856 39.82 -4.21 -1.52
CA LEU A 856 40.57 -3.50 -0.47
C LEU A 856 41.31 -4.46 0.45
N LEU A 857 40.69 -5.58 0.84
CA LEU A 857 41.35 -6.62 1.64
C LEU A 857 42.50 -7.30 0.86
N GLN A 858 42.32 -7.55 -0.44
CA GLN A 858 43.39 -8.07 -1.31
C GLN A 858 44.56 -7.09 -1.45
N ASP A 859 44.28 -5.81 -1.69
CA ASP A 859 45.28 -4.75 -1.83
C ASP A 859 46.02 -4.48 -0.49
N THR A 860 45.42 -4.84 0.65
CA THR A 860 45.99 -4.66 2.02
C THR A 860 46.76 -5.88 2.55
N PHE A 861 46.32 -7.10 2.23
CA PHE A 861 46.86 -8.36 2.79
C PHE A 861 47.45 -9.32 1.73
N GLY A 862 47.50 -8.92 0.45
CA GLY A 862 48.18 -9.64 -0.63
C GLY A 862 47.48 -10.87 -1.20
N ALA A 863 46.33 -11.28 -0.65
CA ALA A 863 45.59 -12.48 -1.06
C ALA A 863 44.19 -12.13 -1.59
N PRO A 864 43.74 -12.69 -2.75
CA PRO A 864 42.37 -12.52 -3.21
C PRO A 864 41.40 -13.16 -2.20
N CYS A 865 40.29 -12.48 -1.88
CA CYS A 865 39.31 -13.02 -0.96
C CYS A 865 37.86 -12.74 -1.38
N HIS A 866 36.95 -13.57 -0.87
CA HIS A 866 35.50 -13.46 -1.06
C HIS A 866 34.84 -13.06 0.26
N ILE A 867 33.82 -12.19 0.20
CA ILE A 867 33.08 -11.75 1.38
C ILE A 867 31.76 -12.50 1.50
N LYS A 868 31.54 -13.10 2.67
CA LYS A 868 30.27 -13.70 3.09
C LYS A 868 29.69 -12.89 4.26
N CYS A 869 28.51 -12.32 4.09
CA CYS A 869 27.84 -11.54 5.14
C CYS A 869 26.87 -12.43 5.95
N ILE A 870 26.99 -12.46 7.27
CA ILE A 870 26.05 -13.13 8.18
C ILE A 870 25.53 -12.15 9.23
N VAL A 871 24.47 -12.51 9.95
CA VAL A 871 24.11 -11.86 11.22
C VAL A 871 25.06 -12.40 12.30
N SER A 872 25.65 -11.55 13.14
CA SER A 872 26.62 -11.98 14.15
C SER A 872 25.95 -12.85 15.23
N PRO A 873 26.52 -14.02 15.59
CA PRO A 873 26.04 -14.86 16.70
C PRO A 873 25.95 -14.12 18.05
N LYS A 874 26.70 -13.02 18.24
CA LYS A 874 26.55 -12.15 19.42
C LYS A 874 25.13 -11.62 19.59
N ARG A 875 24.37 -11.41 18.51
CA ARG A 875 22.96 -10.97 18.57
C ARG A 875 22.09 -12.00 19.28
N GLU A 876 22.33 -13.29 19.05
CA GLU A 876 21.58 -14.37 19.70
C GLU A 876 22.03 -14.59 21.15
N LYS A 877 23.35 -14.58 21.42
CA LYS A 877 23.87 -14.61 22.81
C LYS A 877 23.37 -13.43 23.65
N MET A 878 23.39 -12.20 23.12
CA MET A 878 22.82 -11.03 23.82
C MET A 878 21.31 -11.14 24.02
N ARG A 879 20.56 -11.70 23.06
CA ARG A 879 19.10 -11.87 23.18
C ARG A 879 18.74 -12.97 24.19
N ALA A 880 19.57 -14.00 24.33
CA ALA A 880 19.46 -14.98 25.41
C ALA A 880 19.76 -14.35 26.78
N ALA A 881 20.87 -13.62 26.91
CA ALA A 881 21.23 -12.91 28.14
C ALA A 881 20.21 -11.83 28.55
N GLN A 882 19.56 -11.15 27.60
CA GLN A 882 18.48 -10.19 27.89
C GLN A 882 17.17 -10.85 28.33
N ASN A 883 17.01 -12.16 28.14
CA ASN A 883 15.90 -12.93 28.69
C ASN A 883 16.20 -13.51 30.08
N ASP A 884 17.44 -13.44 30.57
CA ASP A 884 17.80 -13.87 31.92
C ASP A 884 17.05 -13.00 32.97
N PRO A 885 16.43 -13.60 34.01
CA PRO A 885 15.66 -12.84 35.00
C PRO A 885 16.46 -11.79 35.77
N LEU A 886 17.74 -12.06 36.07
CA LEU A 886 18.61 -11.19 36.85
C LEU A 886 19.04 -9.98 36.01
N ILE A 887 19.53 -10.23 34.79
CA ILE A 887 19.94 -9.19 33.84
C ILE A 887 18.73 -8.31 33.46
N ARG A 888 17.56 -8.91 33.22
CA ARG A 888 16.32 -8.20 32.91
C ARG A 888 15.82 -7.36 34.08
N THR A 889 16.02 -7.80 35.32
CA THR A 889 15.75 -6.99 36.52
C THR A 889 16.70 -5.80 36.61
N GLY A 890 18.00 -6.00 36.35
CA GLY A 890 18.98 -4.91 36.26
C GLY A 890 18.64 -3.89 35.17
N MET A 891 18.14 -4.34 34.01
CA MET A 891 17.67 -3.44 32.94
C MET A 891 16.41 -2.65 33.31
N ASN A 892 15.45 -3.28 34.01
CA ASN A 892 14.26 -2.58 34.52
C ASN A 892 14.61 -1.49 35.56
N LEU A 893 15.77 -1.60 36.21
CA LEU A 893 16.33 -0.60 37.14
C LEU A 893 17.23 0.44 36.42
N GLY A 894 17.25 0.46 35.08
CA GLY A 894 18.01 1.42 34.27
C GLY A 894 19.41 0.97 33.86
N GLY A 895 19.84 -0.25 34.25
CA GLY A 895 21.11 -0.83 33.83
C GLY A 895 21.16 -1.17 32.34
N LYS A 896 22.37 -1.24 31.77
CA LYS A 896 22.58 -1.56 30.35
C LYS A 896 23.74 -2.52 30.19
N VAL A 897 23.51 -3.69 29.57
CA VAL A 897 24.57 -4.67 29.27
C VAL A 897 25.49 -4.10 28.21
N THR A 898 26.75 -3.87 28.58
CA THR A 898 27.80 -3.31 27.71
C THR A 898 28.69 -4.36 27.07
N ASN A 899 28.89 -5.50 27.75
CA ASN A 899 29.67 -6.63 27.25
C ASN A 899 29.17 -7.94 27.88
N ILE A 900 29.55 -9.08 27.28
CA ILE A 900 29.34 -10.43 27.84
C ILE A 900 30.69 -11.13 27.76
N ILE A 901 31.20 -11.60 28.90
CA ILE A 901 32.46 -12.35 29.00
C ILE A 901 32.08 -13.78 29.40
N GLU A 902 32.54 -14.74 28.61
CA GLU A 902 32.50 -16.15 28.97
C GLU A 902 33.83 -16.46 29.65
N ASN A 903 33.79 -16.89 30.91
CA ASN A 903 34.97 -17.43 31.55
C ASN A 903 35.22 -18.82 30.95
N GLU A 904 36.38 -19.00 30.32
CA GLU A 904 36.95 -20.34 30.15
C GLU A 904 37.28 -20.90 31.55
N GLU A 905 37.28 -22.24 31.69
CA GLU A 905 37.45 -22.90 32.99
C GLU A 905 38.83 -22.59 33.59
N PRO A 906 38.93 -22.40 34.92
CA PRO A 906 40.23 -22.24 35.57
C PRO A 906 40.96 -23.60 35.61
N ASP A 907 42.07 -23.70 34.89
CA ASP A 907 43.12 -24.67 35.20
C ASP A 907 43.78 -24.27 36.54
N GLU A 908 43.40 -24.99 37.61
CA GLU A 908 43.89 -24.95 39.02
C GLU A 908 43.66 -23.65 39.84
#